data_AF-X6ISS7-F1
#
_entry.id   AF-X6ISS7-F1
#
_cell.length_a   1.000
_cell.length_b   1.000
_cell.length_c   1.000
_cell.angle_alpha   90.00
_cell.angle_beta   90.00
_cell.angle_gamma   90.00
#
_symmetry.space_group_name_H-M   'P 1'
#
loop_
_entity.id
_entity.type
_entity.pdbx_description
1 polymer ?
#
loop_
_entity_poly.entity_id
_entity_poly.type
_entity_poly.pdbx_seq_one_letter_code
_entity_poly.pdbx_strand_id
1 'polypeptide(L)'
;MPASRPLRFILLGAVALLIVGTAANESVDEQTTSSIPMPDMQDRAQTDAPSANIAVLKGSLDALATGDIAAARAVRETLPASSLDRHILAWAIALYGGDRVPSSEIADTAKMLPNWPGTIALRKNSERALYRENPSPQTVVKAFDGSQPLTFQGVVILARSYVALGNTKAALSVLSPFWRTEKLEARDEAAVSKEFGAIIPAADHRFRMERMFYADRENSALRVATLAGAQPLADAWAAASRGDKNAAKLLKAVPAAQQSAGYFFAQAEYLRKQRKFADAAAVMMKAPTNRDALVDPDAWWVERRVLSRALVDQSDWKTAYKIVAAHAAESPASAAEAEFHAGWYALRGLNDPATASTHFARIADLAQGPMSLSRAYYWLGRAAEVGGPGNAKDYFTKAAAYGTTFYGQLAAERVGLRTLNIAYPEPSTVDRQSFDGREAVSAIKRLQEAGYDRYAETLYRDLAGQLTSPGELALLAVLAEKQGNHFMALKIGKIAGARGIDVGALSHPLGVIPDTADISGSGKALAYAIARQESEFNVGAVSSAGARGLLQLMPGTAKQLAKKAGLSFSQDRLTSDAGYNATLGAAFLGEQLDRFGGSYVLTFAGYNAGPNRASQWVAKYGDPRGKGIDAVVDWIERIPYTETRSYVQRVMENYEVYKMRISGKYDIVGDLVNGRG
;
A
#
# COMPACT_ATOMS: atom_id res chain seq x y z
N MET A 1 17.83 6.73 0.27
CA MET A 1 16.51 6.64 0.94
C MET A 1 15.78 5.52 0.22
N PRO A 2 15.52 4.36 0.82
CA PRO A 2 15.01 3.23 0.07
C PRO A 2 13.49 3.36 -0.15
N ALA A 3 13.03 3.01 -1.35
CA ALA A 3 11.65 3.09 -1.79
C ALA A 3 10.88 1.76 -1.66
N SER A 4 9.56 1.92 -1.46
CA SER A 4 8.45 0.98 -1.68
C SER A 4 8.46 -0.38 -0.97
N ARG A 5 8.11 -0.34 0.33
CA ARG A 5 7.34 -1.40 0.99
C ARG A 5 5.83 -1.16 0.77
N PRO A 6 4.96 -2.18 0.86
CA PRO A 6 3.51 -1.95 0.88
C PRO A 6 3.19 -0.94 1.99
N LEU A 7 2.45 0.11 1.65
CA LEU A 7 2.04 1.22 2.51
C LEU A 7 1.58 0.71 3.88
N ARG A 8 2.47 0.82 4.87
CA ARG A 8 2.17 0.74 6.30
C ARG A 8 2.70 2.03 6.89
N PHE A 9 1.81 2.81 7.50
CA PHE A 9 2.14 4.07 8.15
C PHE A 9 3.26 3.85 9.17
N ILE A 10 4.41 4.50 8.94
CA ILE A 10 5.49 4.55 9.92
C ILE A 10 5.33 5.90 10.62
N LEU A 11 4.65 5.89 11.76
CA LEU A 11 4.76 6.96 12.75
C LEU A 11 6.20 6.98 13.27
N LEU A 12 7.02 7.88 12.73
CA LEU A 12 8.33 8.22 13.30
C LEU A 12 8.12 9.12 14.52
N GLY A 13 7.83 8.50 15.67
CA GLY A 13 7.95 9.15 16.96
C GLY A 13 9.43 9.50 17.21
N ALA A 14 9.72 10.80 17.34
CA ALA A 14 11.05 11.29 17.68
C ALA A 14 11.48 10.80 19.07
N VAL A 15 12.54 9.99 19.14
CA VAL A 15 13.21 9.63 20.39
C VAL A 15 14.12 10.79 20.81
N ALA A 16 13.79 11.46 21.91
CA ALA A 16 14.73 12.28 22.64
C ALA A 16 15.57 11.37 23.54
N LEU A 17 16.87 11.25 23.27
CA LEU A 17 17.82 10.61 24.18
C LEU A 17 18.05 11.51 25.41
N LEU A 18 17.81 10.96 26.60
CA LEU A 18 18.35 11.46 27.86
C LEU A 18 19.35 10.43 28.39
N ILE A 19 20.58 10.88 28.58
CA ILE A 19 21.73 10.13 29.12
C ILE A 19 21.72 10.28 30.65
N VAL A 20 21.64 9.17 31.38
CA VAL A 20 22.13 8.96 32.76
C VAL A 20 22.36 7.43 32.84
N GLY A 21 23.54 6.86 33.05
CA GLY A 21 24.41 6.95 34.23
C GLY A 21 24.46 5.55 34.85
N THR A 22 25.61 4.89 34.75
CA THR A 22 25.88 3.47 35.06
C THR A 22 26.06 3.17 36.56
N ALA A 23 25.44 2.10 37.06
CA ALA A 23 25.89 1.24 38.18
C ALA A 23 25.11 -0.10 38.06
N ALA A 24 25.73 -1.23 37.67
CA ALA A 24 26.50 -2.20 38.45
C ALA A 24 25.64 -3.21 39.26
N ASN A 25 25.67 -4.46 38.77
CA ASN A 25 25.46 -5.79 39.38
C ASN A 25 24.43 -6.00 40.50
N GLU A 26 23.54 -7.00 40.32
CA GLU A 26 23.57 -8.26 41.08
C GLU A 26 22.64 -9.33 40.46
N SER A 27 22.82 -10.56 40.94
CA SER A 27 22.61 -11.87 40.30
C SER A 27 21.19 -12.46 40.31
N VAL A 28 20.95 -13.31 39.30
CA VAL A 28 20.15 -14.57 39.22
C VAL A 28 19.18 -14.90 40.36
N ASP A 29 17.92 -15.19 40.01
CA ASP A 29 17.21 -16.35 40.57
C ASP A 29 16.18 -16.96 39.59
N GLU A 30 16.04 -18.28 39.64
CA GLU A 30 15.29 -19.15 38.73
C GLU A 30 14.09 -19.76 39.49
N GLN A 31 12.95 -19.94 38.78
CA GLN A 31 11.76 -20.74 39.15
C GLN A 31 10.81 -20.25 40.28
N THR A 32 9.56 -19.91 39.94
CA THR A 32 8.38 -20.81 39.97
C THR A 32 7.05 -20.06 39.84
N THR A 33 6.20 -20.62 38.99
CA THR A 33 4.73 -20.59 38.91
C THR A 33 3.92 -19.82 39.97
N SER A 34 3.11 -18.87 39.50
CA SER A 34 1.73 -18.69 39.97
C SER A 34 0.92 -17.95 38.90
N SER A 35 0.02 -18.70 38.26
CA SER A 35 -1.06 -18.18 37.41
C SER A 35 -1.95 -17.22 38.19
N ILE A 36 -1.99 -15.95 37.77
CA ILE A 36 -2.96 -14.97 38.27
C ILE A 36 -4.16 -14.97 37.30
N PRO A 37 -5.41 -15.01 37.81
CA PRO A 37 -6.60 -15.25 36.99
C PRO A 37 -6.86 -14.14 35.99
N MET A 38 -7.25 -14.53 34.78
CA MET A 38 -7.82 -13.64 33.77
C MET A 38 -9.06 -12.93 34.36
N PRO A 39 -9.23 -11.61 34.17
CA PRO A 39 -10.48 -10.94 34.47
C PRO A 39 -11.60 -11.56 33.64
N ASP A 40 -12.67 -11.92 34.34
CA ASP A 40 -13.86 -12.59 33.80
C ASP A 40 -14.48 -11.75 32.68
N MET A 41 -14.41 -12.24 31.44
CA MET A 41 -15.25 -11.77 30.32
C MET A 41 -16.63 -12.44 30.39
N GLN A 42 -17.27 -12.39 31.56
CA GLN A 42 -18.67 -12.74 31.73
C GLN A 42 -19.51 -11.47 31.75
N ASP A 43 -19.64 -10.84 30.58
CA ASP A 43 -20.89 -10.16 30.23
C ASP A 43 -20.96 -9.89 28.72
N ARG A 44 -21.00 -11.00 27.95
CA ARG A 44 -21.58 -11.08 26.58
C ARG A 44 -21.70 -12.52 26.07
N ALA A 45 -21.85 -13.48 26.97
CA ALA A 45 -22.15 -14.86 26.64
C ALA A 45 -23.66 -15.10 26.82
N GLN A 46 -24.48 -14.62 25.90
CA GLN A 46 -25.65 -15.42 25.51
C GLN A 46 -25.14 -16.45 24.51
N THR A 47 -24.59 -17.53 25.05
CA THR A 47 -24.19 -18.71 24.28
C THR A 47 -25.43 -19.54 23.99
N ASP A 48 -26.00 -19.38 22.80
CA ASP A 48 -26.70 -20.49 22.18
C ASP A 48 -25.64 -21.57 21.90
N ALA A 49 -25.83 -22.76 22.44
CA ALA A 49 -24.98 -23.90 22.11
C ALA A 49 -25.00 -24.06 20.56
N PRO A 50 -23.84 -24.28 19.92
CA PRO A 50 -23.80 -24.50 18.48
C PRO A 50 -24.81 -25.58 18.10
N SER A 51 -25.66 -25.32 17.10
CA SER A 51 -26.55 -26.34 16.55
C SER A 51 -25.73 -27.61 16.25
N ALA A 52 -26.30 -28.81 16.43
CA ALA A 52 -25.58 -30.06 16.16
C ALA A 52 -24.90 -30.07 14.76
N ASN A 53 -25.48 -29.30 13.82
CA ASN A 53 -24.94 -29.08 12.48
C ASN A 53 -23.68 -28.21 12.44
N ILE A 54 -23.52 -27.14 13.24
CA ILE A 54 -22.28 -26.31 13.22
C ILE A 54 -21.13 -26.95 14.00
N ALA A 55 -21.42 -27.79 15.01
CA ALA A 55 -20.40 -28.44 15.82
C ALA A 55 -19.42 -29.31 15.00
N VAL A 56 -19.94 -30.02 13.98
CA VAL A 56 -19.12 -30.85 13.07
C VAL A 56 -18.15 -29.99 12.25
N LEU A 57 -18.66 -28.90 11.66
CA LEU A 57 -17.83 -27.97 10.90
C LEU A 57 -16.77 -27.34 11.81
N LYS A 58 -17.17 -26.84 12.98
CA LYS A 58 -16.25 -26.22 13.93
C LYS A 58 -15.14 -27.20 14.35
N GLY A 59 -15.49 -28.41 14.78
CA GLY A 59 -14.50 -29.41 15.20
C GLY A 59 -13.51 -29.77 14.08
N SER A 60 -13.98 -29.80 12.83
CA SER A 60 -13.12 -30.05 11.66
C SER A 60 -12.18 -28.87 11.37
N LEU A 61 -12.66 -27.64 11.53
CA LEU A 61 -11.85 -26.43 11.41
C LEU A 61 -10.84 -26.32 12.57
N ASP A 62 -11.20 -26.76 13.78
CA ASP A 62 -10.30 -26.84 14.96
C ASP A 62 -9.17 -27.85 14.70
N ALA A 63 -9.50 -29.01 14.14
CA ALA A 63 -8.51 -29.98 13.68
C ALA A 63 -7.57 -29.38 12.64
N LEU A 64 -8.10 -28.69 11.63
CA LEU A 64 -7.30 -28.00 10.62
C LEU A 64 -6.38 -26.92 11.24
N ALA A 65 -6.90 -26.09 12.15
CA ALA A 65 -6.16 -25.01 12.80
C ALA A 65 -5.03 -25.51 13.71
N THR A 66 -5.20 -26.69 14.31
CA THR A 66 -4.19 -27.37 15.12
C THR A 66 -3.25 -28.26 14.30
N GLY A 67 -3.45 -28.34 12.98
CA GLY A 67 -2.60 -29.07 12.04
C GLY A 67 -2.99 -30.52 11.82
N ASP A 68 -4.09 -31.02 12.38
CA ASP A 68 -4.65 -32.33 12.07
C ASP A 68 -5.46 -32.32 10.77
N ILE A 69 -4.72 -32.26 9.67
CA ILE A 69 -5.27 -32.21 8.31
C ILE A 69 -5.99 -33.52 7.95
N ALA A 70 -5.52 -34.64 8.51
CA ALA A 70 -6.10 -35.95 8.23
C ALA A 70 -7.52 -36.07 8.80
N ALA A 71 -7.72 -35.63 10.06
CA ALA A 71 -9.04 -35.60 10.68
C ALA A 71 -10.00 -34.67 9.91
N ALA A 72 -9.56 -33.45 9.55
CA ALA A 72 -10.40 -32.52 8.78
C ALA A 72 -10.81 -33.11 7.41
N ARG A 73 -9.89 -33.79 6.72
CA ARG A 73 -10.18 -34.48 5.44
C ARG A 73 -11.14 -35.65 5.63
N ALA A 74 -10.95 -36.46 6.67
CA ALA A 74 -11.84 -37.58 6.97
C ALA A 74 -13.28 -37.10 7.18
N VAL A 75 -13.48 -36.01 7.94
CA VAL A 75 -14.82 -35.44 8.13
C VAL A 75 -15.38 -34.90 6.81
N ARG A 76 -14.61 -34.16 6.02
CA ARG A 76 -15.04 -33.66 4.70
C ARG A 76 -15.62 -34.77 3.82
N GLU A 77 -14.98 -35.94 3.78
CA GLU A 77 -15.46 -37.06 2.95
C GLU A 77 -16.78 -37.67 3.42
N THR A 78 -17.12 -37.53 4.70
CA THR A 78 -18.42 -37.99 5.24
C THR A 78 -19.58 -37.06 4.88
N LEU A 79 -19.31 -35.81 4.51
CA LEU A 79 -20.33 -34.81 4.20
C LEU A 79 -20.86 -34.96 2.77
N PRO A 80 -22.15 -34.66 2.50
CA PRO A 80 -22.71 -34.71 1.16
C PRO A 80 -21.93 -33.83 0.17
N ALA A 81 -21.74 -34.34 -1.06
CA ALA A 81 -20.97 -33.67 -2.11
C ALA A 81 -21.43 -32.23 -2.39
N SER A 82 -22.74 -31.97 -2.30
CA SER A 82 -23.36 -30.66 -2.55
C SER A 82 -23.53 -29.79 -1.29
N SER A 83 -23.04 -30.25 -0.12
CA SER A 83 -23.23 -29.51 1.12
C SER A 83 -22.24 -28.35 1.25
N LEU A 84 -22.75 -27.22 1.76
CA LEU A 84 -21.93 -26.03 2.04
C LEU A 84 -20.76 -26.35 2.97
N ASP A 85 -20.97 -27.15 4.02
CA ASP A 85 -19.91 -27.50 4.96
C ASP A 85 -18.78 -28.32 4.29
N ARG A 86 -19.10 -29.20 3.33
CA ARG A 86 -18.08 -29.90 2.53
C ARG A 86 -17.28 -28.91 1.68
N HIS A 87 -17.94 -27.96 1.04
CA HIS A 87 -17.29 -26.92 0.24
C HIS A 87 -16.39 -26.02 1.09
N ILE A 88 -16.87 -25.58 2.27
CA ILE A 88 -16.07 -24.82 3.25
C ILE A 88 -14.82 -25.60 3.65
N LEU A 89 -14.96 -26.88 4.01
CA LEU A 89 -13.82 -27.71 4.40
C LEU A 89 -12.85 -27.96 3.26
N ALA A 90 -13.34 -28.24 2.04
CA ALA A 90 -12.49 -28.39 0.87
C ALA A 90 -11.64 -27.13 0.64
N TRP A 91 -12.30 -25.97 0.61
CA TRP A 91 -11.65 -24.67 0.47
C TRP A 91 -10.64 -24.39 1.60
N ALA A 92 -11.03 -24.61 2.85
CA ALA A 92 -10.19 -24.33 4.01
C ALA A 92 -8.95 -25.25 4.04
N ILE A 93 -9.12 -26.55 3.77
CA ILE A 93 -8.02 -27.51 3.68
C ILE A 93 -7.07 -27.10 2.57
N ALA A 94 -7.57 -26.79 1.37
CA ALA A 94 -6.73 -26.44 0.23
C ALA A 94 -5.95 -25.11 0.42
N LEU A 95 -6.49 -24.18 1.21
CA LEU A 95 -5.81 -22.92 1.53
C LEU A 95 -4.87 -23.00 2.74
N TYR A 96 -5.28 -23.69 3.80
CA TYR A 96 -4.63 -23.62 5.13
C TYR A 96 -3.99 -24.94 5.58
N GLY A 97 -4.20 -26.06 4.87
CA GLY A 97 -3.65 -27.36 5.23
C GLY A 97 -2.14 -27.53 4.98
N GLY A 98 -1.50 -26.53 4.35
CA GLY A 98 -0.05 -26.45 4.20
C GLY A 98 0.56 -27.57 3.37
N ASP A 99 1.70 -28.09 3.82
CA ASP A 99 2.51 -29.01 3.02
C ASP A 99 1.94 -30.43 2.90
N ARG A 100 0.95 -30.78 3.72
CA ARG A 100 0.32 -32.11 3.78
C ARG A 100 -0.82 -32.30 2.77
N VAL A 101 -1.21 -31.24 2.06
CA VAL A 101 -2.29 -31.29 1.07
C VAL A 101 -1.70 -31.54 -0.32
N PRO A 102 -2.13 -32.61 -1.03
CA PRO A 102 -1.63 -32.92 -2.36
C PRO A 102 -2.05 -31.90 -3.42
N SER A 103 -1.23 -31.76 -4.46
CA SER A 103 -1.48 -30.87 -5.60
C SER A 103 -2.79 -31.17 -6.32
N SER A 104 -3.13 -32.46 -6.46
CA SER A 104 -4.37 -32.95 -7.05
C SER A 104 -5.60 -32.52 -6.27
N GLU A 105 -5.57 -32.63 -4.94
CA GLU A 105 -6.68 -32.24 -4.07
C GLU A 105 -6.96 -30.73 -4.14
N ILE A 106 -5.91 -29.92 -4.19
CA ILE A 106 -6.04 -28.46 -4.37
C ILE A 106 -6.65 -28.14 -5.75
N ALA A 107 -6.21 -28.84 -6.81
CA ALA A 107 -6.74 -28.66 -8.15
C ALA A 107 -8.21 -29.09 -8.25
N ASP A 108 -8.59 -30.19 -7.61
CA ASP A 108 -9.98 -30.67 -7.58
C ASP A 108 -10.87 -29.74 -6.77
N THR A 109 -10.37 -29.15 -5.68
CA THR A 109 -11.07 -28.09 -4.94
C THR A 109 -11.33 -26.87 -5.82
N ALA A 110 -10.33 -26.44 -6.61
CA ALA A 110 -10.50 -25.31 -7.53
C ALA A 110 -11.55 -25.58 -8.63
N LYS A 111 -11.68 -26.83 -9.11
CA LYS A 111 -12.72 -27.24 -10.06
C LYS A 111 -14.10 -27.34 -9.40
N MET A 112 -14.15 -27.79 -8.14
CA MET A 112 -15.38 -27.90 -7.37
C MET A 112 -15.98 -26.52 -7.06
N LEU A 113 -15.12 -25.52 -6.84
CA LEU A 113 -15.52 -24.19 -6.37
C LEU A 113 -15.08 -23.07 -7.35
N PRO A 114 -15.50 -23.10 -8.63
CA PRO A 114 -14.95 -22.23 -9.67
C PRO A 114 -15.29 -20.74 -9.44
N ASN A 115 -16.40 -20.47 -8.74
CA ASN A 115 -16.89 -19.12 -8.43
C ASN A 115 -16.59 -18.71 -6.98
N TRP A 116 -15.86 -19.51 -6.22
CA TRP A 116 -15.50 -19.14 -4.87
C TRP A 116 -14.34 -18.15 -4.86
N PRO A 117 -14.29 -17.25 -3.85
CA PRO A 117 -13.13 -16.42 -3.61
C PRO A 117 -11.88 -17.26 -3.25
N GLY A 118 -10.68 -16.80 -3.63
CA GLY A 118 -9.40 -17.46 -3.27
C GLY A 118 -8.73 -18.31 -4.35
N THR A 119 -9.22 -18.33 -5.60
CA THR A 119 -8.67 -19.16 -6.70
C THR A 119 -7.18 -18.94 -6.96
N ILE A 120 -6.68 -17.70 -6.86
CA ILE A 120 -5.24 -17.39 -7.00
C ILE A 120 -4.42 -18.06 -5.89
N ALA A 121 -4.92 -18.05 -4.65
CA ALA A 121 -4.23 -18.66 -3.53
C ALA A 121 -4.20 -20.19 -3.65
N LEU A 122 -5.30 -20.81 -4.09
CA LEU A 122 -5.35 -22.23 -4.43
C LEU A 122 -4.31 -22.58 -5.49
N ARG A 123 -4.22 -21.81 -6.57
CA ARG A 123 -3.23 -22.03 -7.62
C ARG A 123 -1.79 -21.95 -7.11
N LYS A 124 -1.47 -20.93 -6.30
CA LYS A 124 -0.14 -20.81 -5.66
C LYS A 124 0.16 -21.99 -4.73
N ASN A 125 -0.82 -22.50 -4.01
CA ASN A 125 -0.64 -23.67 -3.15
C ASN A 125 -0.45 -24.95 -3.97
N SER A 126 -1.19 -25.12 -5.07
CA SER A 126 -1.03 -26.25 -5.99
C SER A 126 0.38 -26.28 -6.60
N GLU A 127 0.91 -25.13 -7.03
CA GLU A 127 2.30 -25.05 -7.55
C GLU A 127 3.36 -25.45 -6.51
N ARG A 128 3.19 -25.01 -5.25
CA ARG A 128 4.08 -25.42 -4.16
C ARG A 128 3.98 -26.91 -3.88
N ALA A 129 2.77 -27.47 -3.91
CA ALA A 129 2.54 -28.90 -3.74
C ALA A 129 3.20 -29.72 -4.87
N LEU A 130 3.01 -29.31 -6.13
CA LEU A 130 3.67 -29.94 -7.28
C LEU A 130 5.19 -29.95 -7.11
N TYR A 131 5.78 -28.82 -6.67
CA TYR A 131 7.22 -28.74 -6.42
C TYR A 131 7.71 -29.72 -5.35
N ARG A 132 6.96 -29.89 -4.26
CA ARG A 132 7.29 -30.84 -3.17
C ARG A 132 7.14 -32.29 -3.63
N GLU A 133 6.09 -32.59 -4.38
CA GLU A 133 5.78 -33.92 -4.88
C GLU A 133 6.75 -34.36 -5.99
N ASN A 134 7.26 -33.40 -6.76
CA ASN A 134 8.18 -33.59 -7.87
C ASN A 134 7.76 -34.76 -8.81
N PRO A 135 6.53 -34.73 -9.36
CA PRO A 135 6.05 -35.77 -10.26
C PRO A 135 6.81 -35.75 -11.61
N SER A 136 6.49 -36.68 -12.51
CA SER A 136 7.14 -36.73 -13.83
C SER A 136 6.99 -35.41 -14.62
N PRO A 137 7.96 -35.05 -15.48
CA PRO A 137 7.89 -33.83 -16.28
C PRO A 137 6.58 -33.65 -17.07
N GLN A 138 6.03 -34.75 -17.60
CA GLN A 138 4.75 -34.74 -18.32
C GLN A 138 3.58 -34.37 -17.41
N THR A 139 3.57 -34.87 -16.17
CA THR A 139 2.55 -34.53 -15.17
C THR A 139 2.62 -33.06 -14.79
N VAL A 140 3.83 -32.51 -14.58
CA VAL A 140 4.01 -31.09 -14.29
C VAL A 140 3.48 -30.24 -15.44
N VAL A 141 3.94 -30.48 -16.68
CA VAL A 141 3.50 -29.69 -17.85
C VAL A 141 1.98 -29.76 -18.03
N LYS A 142 1.38 -30.95 -17.82
CA LYS A 142 -0.08 -31.12 -17.86
C LYS A 142 -0.80 -30.37 -16.73
N ALA A 143 -0.24 -30.35 -15.52
CA ALA A 143 -0.85 -29.66 -14.38
C ALA A 143 -0.86 -28.14 -14.54
N PHE A 144 0.14 -27.57 -15.23
CA PHE A 144 0.14 -26.16 -15.59
C PHE A 144 -0.80 -25.84 -16.75
N ASP A 145 -1.04 -26.79 -17.67
CA ASP A 145 -1.98 -26.63 -18.80
C ASP A 145 -1.78 -25.31 -19.59
N GLY A 146 -0.52 -24.95 -19.84
CA GLY A 146 -0.13 -23.70 -20.53
C GLY A 146 -0.22 -22.42 -19.68
N SER A 147 -0.66 -22.50 -18.42
CA SER A 147 -0.76 -21.37 -17.51
C SER A 147 0.62 -20.93 -16.98
N GLN A 148 0.83 -19.61 -16.86
CA GLN A 148 2.09 -19.04 -16.37
C GLN A 148 2.21 -19.14 -14.84
N PRO A 149 3.28 -19.76 -14.29
CA PRO A 149 3.41 -19.96 -12.85
C PRO A 149 3.33 -18.67 -12.03
N LEU A 150 2.80 -18.78 -10.82
CA LEU A 150 2.58 -17.69 -9.87
C LEU A 150 3.55 -17.70 -8.68
N THR A 151 4.41 -18.72 -8.60
CA THR A 151 5.36 -18.95 -7.51
C THR A 151 6.74 -19.28 -8.03
N PHE A 152 7.77 -18.98 -7.24
CA PHE A 152 9.15 -19.43 -7.49
C PHE A 152 9.21 -20.94 -7.68
N GLN A 153 8.53 -21.70 -6.81
CA GLN A 153 8.46 -23.15 -6.88
C GLN A 153 7.87 -23.62 -8.21
N GLY A 154 6.76 -23.00 -8.64
CA GLY A 154 6.11 -23.28 -9.92
C GLY A 154 7.00 -23.00 -11.11
N VAL A 155 7.70 -21.85 -11.12
CA VAL A 155 8.68 -21.50 -12.15
C VAL A 155 9.78 -22.55 -12.25
N VAL A 156 10.39 -22.92 -11.13
CA VAL A 156 11.51 -23.88 -11.10
C VAL A 156 11.06 -25.26 -11.57
N ILE A 157 9.95 -25.82 -11.05
CA ILE A 157 9.53 -27.17 -11.45
C ILE A 157 9.09 -27.23 -12.90
N LEU A 158 8.39 -26.20 -13.40
CA LEU A 158 7.95 -26.17 -14.79
C LEU A 158 9.13 -26.02 -15.75
N ALA A 159 10.07 -25.13 -15.44
CA ALA A 159 11.29 -24.96 -16.24
C ALA A 159 12.15 -26.22 -16.26
N ARG A 160 12.37 -26.84 -15.10
CA ARG A 160 13.08 -28.12 -14.97
C ARG A 160 12.41 -29.20 -15.81
N SER A 161 11.07 -29.27 -15.78
CA SER A 161 10.30 -30.23 -16.56
C SER A 161 10.44 -30.01 -18.07
N TYR A 162 10.41 -28.76 -18.53
CA TYR A 162 10.65 -28.45 -19.94
C TYR A 162 12.07 -28.81 -20.38
N VAL A 163 13.08 -28.54 -19.57
CA VAL A 163 14.47 -28.95 -19.86
C VAL A 163 14.58 -30.48 -19.95
N ALA A 164 13.99 -31.20 -19.00
CA ALA A 164 13.99 -32.67 -18.99
C ALA A 164 13.29 -33.28 -20.23
N LEU A 165 12.33 -32.56 -20.81
CA LEU A 165 11.63 -32.93 -22.05
C LEU A 165 12.33 -32.42 -23.32
N GLY A 166 13.53 -31.83 -23.21
CA GLY A 166 14.30 -31.30 -24.35
C GLY A 166 13.74 -29.99 -24.93
N ASN A 167 12.85 -29.30 -24.21
CA ASN A 167 12.20 -28.07 -24.69
C ASN A 167 12.77 -26.82 -23.99
N THR A 168 14.02 -26.48 -24.29
CA THR A 168 14.70 -25.29 -23.72
C THR A 168 13.96 -23.99 -24.02
N LYS A 169 13.29 -23.89 -25.19
CA LYS A 169 12.50 -22.71 -25.56
C LYS A 169 11.34 -22.49 -24.58
N ALA A 170 10.62 -23.55 -24.20
CA ALA A 170 9.56 -23.46 -23.20
C ALA A 170 10.10 -23.25 -21.78
N ALA A 171 11.28 -23.79 -21.45
CA ALA A 171 11.92 -23.47 -20.18
C ALA A 171 12.23 -21.98 -20.06
N LEU A 172 12.79 -21.37 -21.12
CA LEU A 172 13.13 -19.95 -21.16
C LEU A 172 11.91 -19.03 -21.18
N SER A 173 10.80 -19.43 -21.79
CA SER A 173 9.57 -18.61 -21.78
C SER A 173 9.02 -18.39 -20.37
N VAL A 174 9.35 -19.27 -19.43
CA VAL A 174 8.98 -19.16 -18.02
C VAL A 174 10.13 -18.57 -17.19
N LEU A 175 11.37 -19.02 -17.39
CA LEU A 175 12.54 -18.58 -16.60
C LEU A 175 12.92 -17.13 -16.85
N SER A 176 13.04 -16.70 -18.11
CA SER A 176 13.56 -15.38 -18.45
C SER A 176 12.77 -14.21 -17.85
N PRO A 177 11.44 -14.10 -17.99
CA PRO A 177 10.69 -12.98 -17.41
C PRO A 177 10.77 -12.97 -15.87
N PHE A 178 10.74 -14.16 -15.25
CA PHE A 178 10.88 -14.32 -13.80
C PHE A 178 12.27 -13.90 -13.33
N TRP A 179 13.32 -14.43 -13.95
CA TRP A 179 14.71 -14.16 -13.61
C TRP A 179 15.08 -12.69 -13.76
N ARG A 180 14.56 -12.01 -14.78
CA ARG A 180 14.83 -10.59 -15.01
C ARG A 180 14.32 -9.70 -13.87
N THR A 181 13.23 -10.05 -13.21
CA THR A 181 12.47 -9.11 -12.35
C THR A 181 12.31 -9.55 -10.90
N GLU A 182 12.31 -10.85 -10.60
CA GLU A 182 11.98 -11.35 -9.27
C GLU A 182 13.05 -11.01 -8.22
N LYS A 183 12.62 -10.56 -7.04
CA LYS A 183 13.50 -10.27 -5.90
C LYS A 183 13.71 -11.54 -5.08
N LEU A 184 14.76 -12.28 -5.41
CA LEU A 184 15.09 -13.57 -4.80
C LEU A 184 15.99 -13.43 -3.57
N GLU A 185 15.82 -14.31 -2.59
CA GLU A 185 16.82 -14.51 -1.54
C GLU A 185 18.12 -15.06 -2.14
N ALA A 186 19.25 -14.83 -1.46
CA ALA A 186 20.56 -15.22 -1.97
C ALA A 186 20.68 -16.72 -2.27
N ARG A 187 20.03 -17.56 -1.45
CA ARG A 187 19.96 -19.01 -1.63
C ARG A 187 19.22 -19.39 -2.93
N ASP A 188 18.06 -18.80 -3.17
CA ASP A 188 17.22 -19.12 -4.33
C ASP A 188 17.85 -18.61 -5.62
N GLU A 189 18.45 -17.42 -5.58
CA GLU A 189 19.20 -16.87 -6.71
C GLU A 189 20.40 -17.76 -7.08
N ALA A 190 21.15 -18.24 -6.09
CA ALA A 190 22.26 -19.16 -6.30
C ALA A 190 21.77 -20.52 -6.85
N ALA A 191 20.62 -21.02 -6.38
CA ALA A 191 20.03 -22.25 -6.88
C ALA A 191 19.64 -22.13 -8.37
N VAL A 192 18.95 -21.05 -8.76
CA VAL A 192 18.60 -20.78 -10.17
C VAL A 192 19.84 -20.60 -11.02
N SER A 193 20.83 -19.84 -10.55
CA SER A 193 22.09 -19.63 -11.29
C SER A 193 22.84 -20.94 -11.51
N LYS A 194 22.88 -21.82 -10.50
CA LYS A 194 23.54 -23.12 -10.58
C LYS A 194 22.82 -24.07 -11.53
N GLU A 195 21.49 -24.10 -11.49
CA GLU A 195 20.69 -25.05 -12.27
C GLU A 195 20.47 -24.60 -13.72
N PHE A 196 20.18 -23.31 -13.93
CA PHE A 196 19.74 -22.77 -15.23
C PHE A 196 20.68 -21.71 -15.80
N GLY A 197 21.74 -21.32 -15.09
CA GLY A 197 22.60 -20.20 -15.51
C GLY A 197 23.23 -20.35 -16.90
N ALA A 198 23.48 -21.58 -17.35
CA ALA A 198 24.04 -21.88 -18.67
C ALA A 198 23.01 -21.75 -19.82
N ILE A 199 21.71 -21.92 -19.54
CA ILE A 199 20.66 -21.77 -20.55
C ILE A 199 20.08 -20.36 -20.57
N ILE A 200 20.12 -19.64 -19.45
CA ILE A 200 19.68 -18.24 -19.36
C ILE A 200 20.64 -17.35 -20.15
N PRO A 201 20.17 -16.56 -21.14
CA PRO A 201 21.01 -15.67 -21.93
C PRO A 201 21.76 -14.62 -21.10
N ALA A 202 22.98 -14.26 -21.53
CA ALA A 202 23.76 -13.17 -20.91
C ALA A 202 22.99 -11.83 -20.85
N ALA A 203 22.12 -11.56 -21.83
CA ALA A 203 21.25 -10.38 -21.83
C ALA A 203 20.24 -10.38 -20.67
N ASP A 204 19.76 -11.55 -20.25
CA ASP A 204 18.83 -11.68 -19.11
C ASP A 204 19.56 -11.50 -17.79
N HIS A 205 20.79 -12.04 -17.68
CA HIS A 205 21.68 -11.78 -16.55
C HIS A 205 22.01 -10.28 -16.44
N ARG A 206 22.27 -9.62 -17.59
CA ARG A 206 22.52 -8.18 -17.65
C ARG A 206 21.30 -7.37 -17.21
N PHE A 207 20.12 -7.71 -17.70
CA PHE A 207 18.88 -7.06 -17.28
C PHE A 207 18.66 -7.21 -15.77
N ARG A 208 18.79 -8.44 -15.23
CA ARG A 208 18.66 -8.70 -13.80
C ARG A 208 19.66 -7.89 -12.99
N MET A 209 20.93 -7.86 -13.41
CA MET A 209 21.99 -7.10 -12.73
C MET A 209 21.60 -5.64 -12.56
N GLU A 210 21.22 -4.96 -13.65
CA GLU A 210 20.82 -3.55 -13.59
C GLU A 210 19.52 -3.37 -12.78
N ARG A 211 18.52 -4.26 -12.96
CA ARG A 211 17.27 -4.25 -12.19
C ARG A 211 17.52 -4.34 -10.69
N MET A 212 18.48 -5.17 -10.27
CA MET A 212 18.84 -5.31 -8.86
C MET A 212 19.57 -4.09 -8.31
N PHE A 213 20.36 -3.36 -9.11
CA PHE A 213 20.90 -2.07 -8.69
C PHE A 213 19.80 -1.02 -8.48
N TYR A 214 18.85 -0.89 -9.42
CA TYR A 214 17.71 0.02 -9.25
C TYR A 214 16.85 -0.33 -8.02
N ALA A 215 16.79 -1.60 -7.65
CA ALA A 215 16.06 -2.09 -6.49
C ALA A 215 16.85 -2.03 -5.16
N ASP A 216 18.00 -1.34 -5.13
CA ASP A 216 18.91 -1.26 -3.97
C ASP A 216 19.41 -2.65 -3.48
N ARG A 217 19.49 -3.65 -4.37
CA ARG A 217 19.95 -5.02 -4.07
C ARG A 217 21.33 -5.29 -4.66
N GLU A 218 22.28 -4.47 -4.25
CA GLU A 218 23.66 -4.47 -4.77
C GLU A 218 24.33 -5.85 -4.77
N ASN A 219 24.25 -6.59 -3.65
CA ASN A 219 24.82 -7.94 -3.55
C ASN A 219 24.20 -8.93 -4.54
N SER A 220 22.93 -8.75 -4.91
CA SER A 220 22.24 -9.56 -5.92
C SER A 220 22.76 -9.24 -7.32
N ALA A 221 22.93 -7.96 -7.62
CA ALA A 221 23.49 -7.52 -8.89
C ALA A 221 24.92 -8.05 -9.09
N LEU A 222 25.76 -7.92 -8.06
CA LEU A 222 27.16 -8.38 -8.10
C LEU A 222 27.27 -9.90 -8.31
N ARG A 223 26.37 -10.71 -7.75
CA ARG A 223 26.38 -12.18 -7.94
C ARG A 223 26.22 -12.62 -9.39
N VAL A 224 25.50 -11.84 -10.21
CA VAL A 224 25.23 -12.18 -11.62
C VAL A 224 26.08 -11.37 -12.60
N ALA A 225 26.91 -10.44 -12.12
CA ALA A 225 27.66 -9.51 -12.96
C ALA A 225 28.67 -10.20 -13.90
N THR A 226 29.28 -11.30 -13.46
CA THR A 226 30.15 -12.13 -14.31
C THR A 226 29.36 -12.85 -15.39
N LEU A 227 28.20 -13.44 -15.06
CA LEU A 227 27.29 -14.08 -16.04
C LEU A 227 26.70 -13.06 -17.04
N ALA A 228 26.57 -11.81 -16.62
CA ALA A 228 26.15 -10.69 -17.45
C ALA A 228 27.25 -10.11 -18.35
N GLY A 229 28.53 -10.52 -18.18
CA GLY A 229 29.67 -9.94 -18.88
C GLY A 229 29.88 -8.45 -18.55
N ALA A 230 29.55 -8.02 -17.34
CA ALA A 230 29.34 -6.62 -16.99
C ALA A 230 30.00 -6.18 -15.67
N GLN A 231 31.01 -6.92 -15.20
CA GLN A 231 31.66 -6.71 -13.91
C GLN A 231 32.16 -5.27 -13.69
N PRO A 232 32.88 -4.62 -14.64
CA PRO A 232 33.31 -3.23 -14.48
C PRO A 232 32.16 -2.23 -14.22
N LEU A 233 31.03 -2.36 -14.93
CA LEU A 233 29.86 -1.53 -14.63
C LEU A 233 29.32 -1.82 -13.23
N ALA A 234 29.18 -3.09 -12.85
CA ALA A 234 28.63 -3.47 -11.56
C ALA A 234 29.46 -2.91 -10.40
N ASP A 235 30.79 -3.03 -10.48
CA ASP A 235 31.70 -2.50 -9.46
C ASP A 235 31.64 -0.96 -9.38
N ALA A 236 31.56 -0.29 -10.53
CA ALA A 236 31.43 1.16 -10.60
C ALA A 236 30.09 1.67 -10.02
N TRP A 237 28.99 0.97 -10.32
CA TRP A 237 27.67 1.31 -9.81
C TRP A 237 27.59 1.09 -8.30
N ALA A 238 28.08 -0.05 -7.81
CA ALA A 238 28.20 -0.31 -6.37
C ALA A 238 28.96 0.82 -5.64
N ALA A 239 30.15 1.16 -6.14
CA ALA A 239 30.95 2.24 -5.56
C ALA A 239 30.24 3.60 -5.61
N ALA A 240 29.59 3.93 -6.72
CA ALA A 240 28.81 5.15 -6.89
C ALA A 240 27.64 5.23 -5.90
N SER A 241 26.90 4.14 -5.73
CA SER A 241 25.74 4.10 -4.83
C SER A 241 26.13 4.19 -3.36
N ARG A 242 27.27 3.62 -2.97
CA ARG A 242 27.85 3.73 -1.62
C ARG A 242 28.52 5.08 -1.34
N GLY A 243 28.85 5.85 -2.39
CA GLY A 243 29.61 7.10 -2.26
C GLY A 243 31.09 6.86 -1.98
N ASP A 244 31.65 5.74 -2.46
CA ASP A 244 33.03 5.36 -2.24
C ASP A 244 34.01 6.38 -2.86
N LYS A 245 35.15 6.60 -2.20
CA LYS A 245 36.22 7.50 -2.69
C LYS A 245 36.72 7.16 -4.10
N ASN A 246 36.62 5.89 -4.49
CA ASN A 246 37.05 5.41 -5.80
C ASN A 246 35.95 5.44 -6.87
N ALA A 247 34.71 5.82 -6.53
CA ALA A 247 33.57 5.78 -7.45
C ALA A 247 33.83 6.53 -8.75
N ALA A 248 34.37 7.75 -8.67
CA ALA A 248 34.69 8.55 -9.87
C ALA A 248 35.72 7.87 -10.78
N LYS A 249 36.73 7.21 -10.20
CA LYS A 249 37.74 6.44 -10.95
C LYS A 249 37.11 5.23 -11.63
N LEU A 250 36.29 4.48 -10.90
CA LEU A 250 35.63 3.27 -11.41
C LEU A 250 34.61 3.60 -12.50
N LEU A 251 33.78 4.63 -12.32
CA LEU A 251 32.86 5.10 -13.36
C LEU A 251 33.60 5.47 -14.65
N LYS A 252 34.73 6.18 -14.56
CA LYS A 252 35.55 6.52 -15.73
C LYS A 252 36.16 5.30 -16.42
N ALA A 253 36.39 4.21 -15.69
CA ALA A 253 37.00 2.98 -16.19
C ALA A 253 36.01 2.00 -16.84
N VAL A 254 34.69 2.28 -16.79
CA VAL A 254 33.68 1.41 -17.42
C VAL A 254 33.87 1.39 -18.95
N PRO A 255 34.11 0.22 -19.57
CA PRO A 255 34.29 0.11 -21.01
C PRO A 255 33.07 0.60 -21.80
N ALA A 256 33.27 1.18 -22.99
CA ALA A 256 32.19 1.72 -23.83
C ALA A 256 31.07 0.71 -24.09
N ALA A 257 31.40 -0.56 -24.33
CA ALA A 257 30.43 -1.65 -24.55
C ALA A 257 29.54 -1.93 -23.33
N GLN A 258 29.90 -1.46 -22.13
CA GLN A 258 29.12 -1.64 -20.90
C GLN A 258 28.41 -0.35 -20.45
N GLN A 259 28.59 0.78 -21.13
CA GLN A 259 27.96 2.07 -20.80
C GLN A 259 26.48 2.09 -21.23
N SER A 260 25.66 1.27 -20.56
CA SER A 260 24.21 1.22 -20.75
C SER A 260 23.50 2.44 -20.15
N ALA A 261 22.16 2.48 -20.22
CA ALA A 261 21.39 3.44 -19.44
C ALA A 261 21.80 3.41 -17.96
N GLY A 262 21.93 2.22 -17.36
CA GLY A 262 22.35 2.07 -15.96
C GLY A 262 23.68 2.76 -15.60
N TYR A 263 24.61 2.88 -16.54
CA TYR A 263 25.85 3.66 -16.35
C TYR A 263 25.56 5.15 -16.13
N PHE A 264 24.72 5.76 -16.98
CA PHE A 264 24.31 7.15 -16.83
C PHE A 264 23.51 7.37 -15.54
N PHE A 265 22.68 6.39 -15.15
CA PHE A 265 21.96 6.43 -13.88
C PHE A 265 22.93 6.49 -12.70
N ALA A 266 23.90 5.57 -12.63
CA ALA A 266 24.89 5.52 -11.57
C ALA A 266 25.70 6.83 -11.47
N GLN A 267 26.07 7.41 -12.61
CA GLN A 267 26.79 8.67 -12.66
C GLN A 267 25.93 9.86 -12.17
N ALA A 268 24.67 9.94 -12.61
CA ALA A 268 23.75 10.99 -12.17
C ALA A 268 23.45 10.88 -10.67
N GLU A 269 23.21 9.66 -10.17
CA GLU A 269 22.95 9.40 -8.75
C GLU A 269 24.15 9.81 -7.89
N TYR A 270 25.36 9.45 -8.30
CA TYR A 270 26.59 9.83 -7.61
C TYR A 270 26.76 11.35 -7.54
N LEU A 271 26.61 12.05 -8.67
CA LEU A 271 26.73 13.52 -8.72
C LEU A 271 25.66 14.20 -7.86
N ARG A 272 24.42 13.70 -7.88
CA ARG A 272 23.32 14.20 -7.05
C ARG A 272 23.61 14.01 -5.56
N LYS A 273 24.14 12.85 -5.14
CA LYS A 273 24.54 12.59 -3.74
C LYS A 273 25.63 13.55 -3.27
N GLN A 274 26.52 13.97 -4.17
CA GLN A 274 27.52 15.01 -3.93
C GLN A 274 26.98 16.45 -4.06
N ARG A 275 25.66 16.62 -4.21
CA ARG A 275 24.97 17.92 -4.39
C ARG A 275 25.43 18.71 -5.63
N LYS A 276 26.04 18.05 -6.61
CA LYS A 276 26.42 18.62 -7.91
C LYS A 276 25.25 18.51 -8.90
N PHE A 277 24.15 19.21 -8.61
CA PHE A 277 22.88 19.02 -9.33
C PHE A 277 22.95 19.41 -10.81
N ALA A 278 23.69 20.46 -11.17
CA ALA A 278 23.88 20.85 -12.58
C ALA A 278 24.61 19.77 -13.39
N ASP A 279 25.68 19.20 -12.83
CA ASP A 279 26.42 18.10 -13.46
C ASP A 279 25.54 16.84 -13.57
N ALA A 280 24.79 16.52 -12.51
CA ALA A 280 23.83 15.41 -12.53
C ALA A 280 22.76 15.60 -13.61
N ALA A 281 22.25 16.82 -13.78
CA ALA A 281 21.29 17.15 -14.84
C ALA A 281 21.90 17.01 -16.23
N ALA A 282 23.15 17.44 -16.43
CA ALA A 282 23.85 17.27 -17.70
C ALA A 282 24.04 15.79 -18.07
N VAL A 283 24.26 14.91 -17.09
CA VAL A 283 24.31 13.45 -17.29
C VAL A 283 22.92 12.89 -17.60
N MET A 284 21.91 13.29 -16.82
CA MET A 284 20.52 12.85 -16.99
C MET A 284 19.94 13.18 -18.37
N MET A 285 20.35 14.31 -18.96
CA MET A 285 19.93 14.73 -20.30
C MET A 285 20.60 13.92 -21.43
N LYS A 286 21.68 13.18 -21.15
CA LYS A 286 22.32 12.25 -22.10
C LYS A 286 21.72 10.85 -22.04
N ALA A 287 20.99 10.53 -20.97
CA ALA A 287 20.38 9.21 -20.80
C ALA A 287 19.25 9.02 -21.82
N PRO A 288 19.03 7.78 -22.31
CA PRO A 288 17.90 7.47 -23.17
C PRO A 288 16.56 7.86 -22.54
N THR A 289 15.64 8.33 -23.38
CA THR A 289 14.27 8.72 -22.98
C THR A 289 13.21 7.79 -23.59
N ASN A 290 13.61 6.81 -24.38
CA ASN A 290 12.72 5.76 -24.88
C ASN A 290 12.63 4.62 -23.86
N ARG A 291 11.41 4.19 -23.54
CA ARG A 291 11.12 3.14 -22.55
C ARG A 291 11.88 1.84 -22.81
N ASP A 292 11.96 1.40 -24.07
CA ASP A 292 12.58 0.12 -24.44
C ASP A 292 14.10 0.07 -24.20
N ALA A 293 14.75 1.23 -24.02
CA ALA A 293 16.16 1.29 -23.67
C ALA A 293 16.42 1.26 -22.14
N LEU A 294 15.36 1.30 -21.32
CA LEU A 294 15.46 1.36 -19.86
C LEU A 294 15.02 0.04 -19.23
N VAL A 295 15.87 -0.53 -18.37
CA VAL A 295 15.58 -1.75 -17.60
C VAL A 295 14.51 -1.49 -16.51
N ASP A 296 14.48 -0.29 -15.95
CA ASP A 296 13.47 0.13 -14.96
C ASP A 296 13.08 1.60 -15.18
N PRO A 297 12.14 1.88 -16.11
CA PRO A 297 11.73 3.26 -16.40
C PRO A 297 11.17 4.01 -15.19
N ASP A 298 10.56 3.30 -14.24
CA ASP A 298 10.02 3.89 -13.02
C ASP A 298 11.13 4.26 -12.03
N ALA A 299 12.19 3.47 -11.91
CA ALA A 299 13.37 3.87 -11.13
C ALA A 299 14.05 5.12 -11.70
N TRP A 300 14.10 5.25 -13.04
CA TRP A 300 14.54 6.47 -13.70
C TRP A 300 13.68 7.67 -13.36
N TRP A 301 12.35 7.49 -13.36
CA TRP A 301 11.44 8.54 -12.90
C TRP A 301 11.75 8.98 -11.47
N VAL A 302 11.96 8.05 -10.54
CA VAL A 302 12.29 8.38 -9.15
C VAL A 302 13.54 9.27 -9.08
N GLU A 303 14.61 8.93 -9.80
CA GLU A 303 15.83 9.72 -9.82
C GLU A 303 15.62 11.11 -10.47
N ARG A 304 14.90 11.18 -11.60
CA ARG A 304 14.51 12.44 -12.25
C ARG A 304 13.72 13.35 -11.31
N ARG A 305 12.77 12.78 -10.55
CA ARG A 305 11.96 13.51 -9.57
C ARG A 305 12.82 14.07 -8.43
N VAL A 306 13.72 13.28 -7.86
CA VAL A 306 14.60 13.75 -6.76
C VAL A 306 15.52 14.87 -7.26
N LEU A 307 16.14 14.70 -8.42
CA LEU A 307 17.01 15.71 -9.01
C LEU A 307 16.25 16.99 -9.36
N SER A 308 15.09 16.90 -10.01
CA SER A 308 14.33 18.07 -10.42
C SER A 308 13.83 18.90 -9.25
N ARG A 309 13.43 18.27 -8.14
CA ARG A 309 13.03 18.99 -6.91
C ARG A 309 14.20 19.74 -6.29
N ALA A 310 15.41 19.16 -6.31
CA ALA A 310 16.61 19.85 -5.86
C ALA A 310 16.94 21.08 -6.72
N LEU A 311 16.73 20.99 -8.05
CA LEU A 311 16.88 22.11 -8.96
C LEU A 311 15.82 23.20 -8.73
N VAL A 312 14.55 22.82 -8.49
CA VAL A 312 13.49 23.76 -8.10
C VAL A 312 13.81 24.49 -6.80
N ASP A 313 14.39 23.80 -5.82
CA ASP A 313 14.84 24.43 -4.58
C ASP A 313 15.98 25.44 -4.80
N GLN A 314 16.69 25.36 -5.93
CA GLN A 314 17.69 26.33 -6.39
C GLN A 314 17.12 27.35 -7.39
N SER A 315 15.80 27.38 -7.55
CA SER A 315 15.08 28.22 -8.52
C SER A 315 15.42 27.93 -9.99
N ASP A 316 16.07 26.80 -10.30
CA ASP A 316 16.32 26.35 -11.69
C ASP A 316 15.14 25.53 -12.22
N TRP A 317 14.01 26.22 -12.38
CA TRP A 317 12.76 25.64 -12.90
C TRP A 317 12.90 25.14 -14.33
N LYS A 318 13.71 25.83 -15.15
CA LYS A 318 13.89 25.49 -16.57
C LYS A 318 14.60 24.15 -16.74
N THR A 319 15.68 23.91 -16.00
CA THR A 319 16.36 22.61 -16.03
C THR A 319 15.49 21.54 -15.37
N ALA A 320 14.83 21.86 -14.25
CA ALA A 320 13.93 20.92 -13.58
C ALA A 320 12.81 20.42 -14.50
N TYR A 321 12.15 21.33 -15.24
CA TYR A 321 11.12 21.01 -16.23
C TYR A 321 11.66 20.09 -17.33
N LYS A 322 12.81 20.43 -17.94
CA LYS A 322 13.42 19.58 -18.99
C LYS A 322 13.68 18.16 -18.51
N ILE A 323 14.13 18.00 -17.26
CA ILE A 323 14.44 16.69 -16.67
C ILE A 323 13.18 15.83 -16.51
N VAL A 324 12.09 16.42 -16.00
CA VAL A 324 10.84 15.69 -15.76
C VAL A 324 10.04 15.48 -17.04
N ALA A 325 9.99 16.46 -17.96
CA ALA A 325 9.29 16.33 -19.24
C ALA A 325 9.89 15.24 -20.14
N ALA A 326 11.16 14.88 -19.92
CA ALA A 326 11.85 13.78 -20.59
C ALA A 326 11.65 12.41 -19.90
N HIS A 327 10.61 12.24 -19.09
CA HIS A 327 10.36 10.97 -18.41
C HIS A 327 9.94 9.86 -19.38
N ALA A 328 10.21 8.62 -18.98
CA ALA A 328 9.78 7.40 -19.68
C ALA A 328 9.02 6.44 -18.75
N ALA A 329 8.49 6.95 -17.63
CA ALA A 329 7.78 6.18 -16.62
C ALA A 329 6.75 5.22 -17.24
N GLU A 330 6.76 3.98 -16.76
CA GLU A 330 6.02 2.87 -17.33
C GLU A 330 4.72 2.62 -16.58
N SER A 331 4.76 2.60 -15.24
CA SER A 331 3.53 2.40 -14.48
C SER A 331 2.64 3.64 -14.60
N PRO A 332 1.32 3.48 -14.76
CA PRO A 332 0.42 4.62 -14.87
C PRO A 332 0.50 5.57 -13.68
N ALA A 333 0.78 5.06 -12.47
CA ALA A 333 1.01 5.88 -11.29
C ALA A 333 2.27 6.75 -11.40
N SER A 334 3.40 6.18 -11.83
CA SER A 334 4.65 6.92 -12.01
C SER A 334 4.55 7.92 -13.16
N ALA A 335 3.91 7.53 -14.26
CA ALA A 335 3.66 8.40 -15.41
C ALA A 335 2.75 9.58 -15.03
N ALA A 336 1.63 9.34 -14.34
CA ALA A 336 0.77 10.41 -13.83
C ALA A 336 1.51 11.35 -12.87
N GLU A 337 2.40 10.84 -12.01
CA GLU A 337 3.23 11.67 -11.14
C GLU A 337 4.24 12.51 -11.93
N ALA A 338 4.83 11.95 -12.98
CA ALA A 338 5.78 12.62 -13.84
C ALA A 338 5.15 13.77 -14.62
N GLU A 339 4.01 13.50 -15.25
CA GLU A 339 3.18 14.49 -15.92
C GLU A 339 2.74 15.58 -14.94
N PHE A 340 2.38 15.22 -13.70
CA PHE A 340 2.05 16.23 -12.69
C PHE A 340 3.22 17.17 -12.40
N HIS A 341 4.44 16.66 -12.19
CA HIS A 341 5.59 17.52 -11.93
C HIS A 341 5.93 18.38 -13.15
N ALA A 342 5.87 17.84 -14.37
CA ALA A 342 6.10 18.59 -15.59
C ALA A 342 5.07 19.73 -15.75
N GLY A 343 3.78 19.42 -15.59
CA GLY A 343 2.71 20.42 -15.66
C GLY A 343 2.79 21.47 -14.55
N TRP A 344 3.08 21.06 -13.31
CA TRP A 344 3.18 21.99 -12.19
C TRP A 344 4.41 22.91 -12.32
N TYR A 345 5.55 22.41 -12.79
CA TYR A 345 6.73 23.24 -13.08
C TYR A 345 6.48 24.19 -14.26
N ALA A 346 5.79 23.73 -15.32
CA ALA A 346 5.39 24.61 -16.42
C ALA A 346 4.47 25.73 -15.92
N LEU A 347 3.44 25.39 -15.13
CA LEU A 347 2.46 26.36 -14.62
C LEU A 347 3.08 27.37 -13.64
N ARG A 348 3.84 26.90 -12.65
CA ARG A 348 4.34 27.74 -11.55
C ARG A 348 5.73 28.31 -11.78
N GLY A 349 6.61 27.54 -12.41
CA GLY A 349 8.00 27.92 -12.62
C GLY A 349 8.24 28.64 -13.94
N LEU A 350 7.57 28.21 -15.01
CA LEU A 350 7.75 28.77 -16.36
C LEU A 350 6.65 29.76 -16.77
N ASN A 351 5.58 29.87 -15.99
CA ASN A 351 4.38 30.66 -16.31
C ASN A 351 3.80 30.29 -17.69
N ASP A 352 3.83 28.99 -18.02
CA ASP A 352 3.36 28.44 -19.29
C ASP A 352 2.13 27.54 -19.04
N PRO A 353 0.93 28.15 -18.97
CA PRO A 353 -0.30 27.39 -18.70
C PRO A 353 -0.72 26.50 -19.88
N ALA A 354 -0.29 26.81 -21.11
CA ALA A 354 -0.60 25.97 -22.27
C ALA A 354 0.13 24.63 -22.19
N THR A 355 1.44 24.66 -21.96
CA THR A 355 2.25 23.46 -21.74
C THR A 355 1.79 22.70 -20.49
N ALA A 356 1.45 23.42 -19.42
CA ALA A 356 0.92 22.80 -18.21
C ALA A 356 -0.37 22.00 -18.47
N SER A 357 -1.30 22.57 -19.25
CA SER A 357 -2.55 21.89 -19.62
C SER A 357 -2.31 20.61 -20.41
N THR A 358 -1.32 20.56 -21.30
CA THR A 358 -0.97 19.33 -22.03
C THR A 358 -0.58 18.20 -21.07
N HIS A 359 0.28 18.50 -20.10
CA HIS A 359 0.69 17.52 -19.09
C HIS A 359 -0.47 17.09 -18.19
N PHE A 360 -1.28 18.03 -17.68
CA PHE A 360 -2.41 17.67 -16.83
C PHE A 360 -3.49 16.88 -17.58
N ALA A 361 -3.72 17.14 -18.87
CA ALA A 361 -4.60 16.32 -19.70
C ALA A 361 -4.08 14.89 -19.84
N ARG A 362 -2.75 14.71 -19.98
CA ARG A 362 -2.14 13.39 -20.05
C ARG A 362 -2.35 12.56 -18.79
N ILE A 363 -2.39 13.21 -17.61
CA ILE A 363 -2.75 12.51 -16.36
C ILE A 363 -4.15 11.92 -16.46
N ALA A 364 -5.12 12.64 -17.05
CA ALA A 364 -6.48 12.13 -17.18
C ALA A 364 -6.55 10.89 -18.08
N ASP A 365 -5.74 10.81 -19.14
CA ASP A 365 -5.63 9.62 -20.01
C ASP A 365 -5.00 8.41 -19.29
N LEU A 366 -4.04 8.68 -18.40
CA LEU A 366 -3.28 7.66 -17.67
C LEU A 366 -3.95 7.21 -16.36
N ALA A 367 -4.88 8.01 -15.85
CA ALA A 367 -5.41 7.85 -14.51
C ALA A 367 -6.15 6.52 -14.32
N GLN A 368 -5.81 5.81 -13.26
CA GLN A 368 -6.42 4.52 -12.89
C GLN A 368 -7.50 4.63 -11.81
N GLY A 369 -7.89 5.85 -11.42
CA GLY A 369 -8.92 6.03 -10.40
C GLY A 369 -9.19 7.48 -9.98
N PRO A 370 -10.16 7.66 -9.07
CA PRO A 370 -10.73 8.95 -8.71
C PRO A 370 -9.72 10.03 -8.34
N MET A 371 -8.68 9.69 -7.59
CA MET A 371 -7.70 10.69 -7.13
C MET A 371 -6.86 11.29 -8.25
N SER A 372 -6.43 10.44 -9.20
CA SER A 372 -5.58 10.91 -10.29
C SER A 372 -6.42 11.74 -11.27
N LEU A 373 -7.66 11.31 -11.52
CA LEU A 373 -8.64 12.05 -12.32
C LEU A 373 -8.98 13.40 -11.69
N SER A 374 -9.33 13.43 -10.40
CA SER A 374 -9.70 14.68 -9.73
C SER A 374 -8.52 15.65 -9.66
N ARG A 375 -7.29 15.16 -9.44
CA ARG A 375 -6.08 15.98 -9.53
C ARG A 375 -5.87 16.53 -10.93
N ALA A 376 -5.97 15.70 -11.97
CA ALA A 376 -5.82 16.11 -13.36
C ALA A 376 -6.79 17.25 -13.70
N TYR A 377 -8.09 17.04 -13.43
CA TYR A 377 -9.12 18.03 -13.72
C TYR A 377 -8.99 19.29 -12.87
N TYR A 378 -8.65 19.17 -11.58
CA TYR A 378 -8.40 20.35 -10.76
C TYR A 378 -7.28 21.22 -11.36
N TRP A 379 -6.14 20.61 -11.71
CA TRP A 379 -4.99 21.35 -12.23
C TRP A 379 -5.17 21.83 -13.67
N LEU A 380 -5.97 21.15 -14.50
CA LEU A 380 -6.47 21.68 -15.78
C LEU A 380 -7.30 22.96 -15.55
N GLY A 381 -8.19 22.94 -14.56
CA GLY A 381 -8.94 24.13 -14.15
C GLY A 381 -8.01 25.25 -13.70
N ARG A 382 -6.99 24.95 -12.89
CA ARG A 382 -5.97 25.91 -12.45
C ARG A 382 -5.17 26.53 -13.59
N ALA A 383 -4.83 25.74 -14.61
CA ALA A 383 -4.15 26.25 -15.80
C ALA A 383 -5.07 27.15 -16.62
N ALA A 384 -6.33 26.77 -16.82
CA ALA A 384 -7.33 27.56 -17.54
C ALA A 384 -7.61 28.92 -16.87
N GLU A 385 -7.62 28.99 -15.53
CA GLU A 385 -7.81 30.25 -14.77
C GLU A 385 -6.77 31.32 -15.09
N VAL A 386 -5.57 30.93 -15.50
CA VAL A 386 -4.45 31.85 -15.77
C VAL A 386 -4.07 31.91 -17.25
N GLY A 387 -5.00 31.56 -18.14
CA GLY A 387 -4.85 31.71 -19.60
C GLY A 387 -4.48 30.43 -20.36
N GLY A 388 -4.53 29.26 -19.71
CA GLY A 388 -4.44 27.96 -20.38
C GLY A 388 -5.71 27.63 -21.19
N PRO A 389 -5.65 26.63 -22.09
CA PRO A 389 -6.80 26.22 -22.90
C PRO A 389 -7.93 25.60 -22.06
N GLY A 390 -9.16 25.69 -22.57
CA GLY A 390 -10.36 25.09 -21.99
C GLY A 390 -11.11 26.03 -21.03
N ASN A 391 -12.11 25.48 -20.33
CA ASN A 391 -12.94 26.22 -19.39
C ASN A 391 -12.69 25.74 -17.96
N ALA A 392 -12.26 26.66 -17.09
CA ALA A 392 -11.92 26.33 -15.70
C ALA A 392 -13.11 25.71 -14.92
N LYS A 393 -14.32 26.26 -15.08
CA LYS A 393 -15.52 25.79 -14.39
C LYS A 393 -15.88 24.36 -14.79
N ASP A 394 -15.76 24.01 -16.07
CA ASP A 394 -16.04 22.67 -16.56
C ASP A 394 -15.06 21.65 -15.98
N TYR A 395 -13.78 21.99 -15.94
CA TYR A 395 -12.75 21.15 -15.32
C TYR A 395 -12.98 20.98 -13.81
N PHE A 396 -13.27 22.05 -13.08
CA PHE A 396 -13.59 21.93 -11.67
C PHE A 396 -14.87 21.11 -11.42
N THR A 397 -15.88 21.23 -12.28
CA THR A 397 -17.10 20.41 -12.18
C THR A 397 -16.77 18.92 -12.35
N LYS A 398 -15.91 18.55 -13.30
CA LYS A 398 -15.43 17.17 -13.47
C LYS A 398 -14.64 16.68 -12.25
N ALA A 399 -13.77 17.50 -11.68
CA ALA A 399 -13.05 17.16 -10.46
C ALA A 399 -14.01 16.97 -9.27
N ALA A 400 -14.99 17.86 -9.12
CA ALA A 400 -15.95 17.87 -8.02
C ALA A 400 -16.86 16.63 -7.95
N ALA A 401 -17.04 15.93 -9.07
CA ALA A 401 -17.74 14.64 -9.09
C ALA A 401 -17.07 13.59 -8.16
N TYR A 402 -15.77 13.72 -7.90
CA TYR A 402 -15.00 12.84 -7.00
C TYR A 402 -14.96 13.40 -5.57
N GLY A 403 -16.12 13.51 -4.93
CA GLY A 403 -16.31 14.18 -3.62
C GLY A 403 -15.54 13.59 -2.43
N THR A 404 -15.00 12.37 -2.56
CA THR A 404 -14.15 11.74 -1.53
C THR A 404 -12.67 12.06 -1.66
N THR A 405 -12.27 12.82 -2.68
CA THR A 405 -10.86 13.11 -2.99
C THR A 405 -10.49 14.56 -2.68
N PHE A 406 -9.27 14.79 -2.20
CA PHE A 406 -8.75 16.13 -1.85
C PHE A 406 -8.98 17.19 -2.95
N TYR A 407 -8.62 16.86 -4.18
CA TYR A 407 -8.76 17.76 -5.32
C TYR A 407 -10.20 17.90 -5.82
N GLY A 408 -11.03 16.86 -5.67
CA GLY A 408 -12.44 16.96 -5.97
C GLY A 408 -13.18 17.87 -4.99
N GLN A 409 -12.83 17.78 -3.71
CA GLN A 409 -13.31 18.69 -2.67
C GLN A 409 -12.89 20.14 -2.98
N LEU A 410 -11.61 20.41 -3.20
CA LEU A 410 -11.14 21.75 -3.57
C LEU A 410 -11.86 22.31 -4.81
N ALA A 411 -12.11 21.46 -5.80
CA ALA A 411 -12.85 21.85 -7.00
C ALA A 411 -14.33 22.16 -6.71
N ALA A 412 -14.98 21.40 -5.82
CA ALA A 412 -16.35 21.63 -5.39
C ALA A 412 -16.55 23.05 -4.81
N GLU A 413 -15.62 23.51 -3.96
CA GLU A 413 -15.63 24.89 -3.45
C GLU A 413 -15.48 25.92 -4.58
N ARG A 414 -14.58 25.68 -5.55
CA ARG A 414 -14.38 26.58 -6.71
C ARG A 414 -15.62 26.74 -7.59
N VAL A 415 -16.49 25.73 -7.65
CA VAL A 415 -17.78 25.81 -8.38
C VAL A 415 -18.97 26.14 -7.48
N GLY A 416 -18.73 26.50 -6.21
CA GLY A 416 -19.76 26.95 -5.27
C GLY A 416 -20.61 25.85 -4.64
N LEU A 417 -20.17 24.58 -4.71
CA LEU A 417 -20.84 23.47 -4.05
C LEU A 417 -20.53 23.48 -2.55
N ARG A 418 -21.58 23.36 -1.72
CA ARG A 418 -21.50 23.30 -0.25
C ARG A 418 -21.72 21.90 0.32
N THR A 419 -21.91 20.92 -0.56
CA THR A 419 -22.10 19.51 -0.21
C THR A 419 -21.21 18.64 -1.08
N LEU A 420 -20.77 17.52 -0.53
CA LEU A 420 -19.99 16.52 -1.24
C LEU A 420 -20.89 15.42 -1.80
N ASN A 421 -20.60 14.94 -3.01
CA ASN A 421 -21.20 13.73 -3.54
C ASN A 421 -20.56 12.50 -2.85
N ILE A 422 -21.17 12.05 -1.75
CA ILE A 422 -20.68 10.91 -0.94
C ILE A 422 -21.82 9.96 -0.56
N ALA A 423 -22.86 9.86 -1.38
CA ALA A 423 -24.03 9.03 -1.10
C ALA A 423 -23.61 7.58 -0.78
N TYR A 424 -24.18 7.00 0.28
CA TYR A 424 -23.98 5.60 0.59
C TYR A 424 -24.81 4.76 -0.41
N PRO A 425 -24.24 3.71 -1.04
CA PRO A 425 -25.00 2.92 -2.01
C PRO A 425 -26.21 2.23 -1.37
N GLU A 426 -27.39 2.43 -1.95
CA GLU A 426 -28.62 1.76 -1.51
C GLU A 426 -28.84 0.46 -2.30
N PRO A 427 -28.87 -0.71 -1.65
CA PRO A 427 -29.05 -1.98 -2.34
C PRO A 427 -30.47 -2.15 -2.87
N SER A 428 -30.59 -2.41 -4.18
CA SER A 428 -31.85 -2.74 -4.85
C SER A 428 -32.36 -4.14 -4.46
N THR A 429 -33.59 -4.47 -4.82
CA THR A 429 -34.14 -5.82 -4.65
C THR A 429 -33.31 -6.88 -5.39
N VAL A 430 -32.81 -6.54 -6.59
CA VAL A 430 -31.96 -7.44 -7.40
C VAL A 430 -30.61 -7.66 -6.71
N ASP A 431 -30.01 -6.60 -6.15
CA ASP A 431 -28.75 -6.73 -5.40
C ASP A 431 -28.91 -7.67 -4.22
N ARG A 432 -30.01 -7.54 -3.45
CA ARG A 432 -30.29 -8.39 -2.29
C ARG A 432 -30.45 -9.85 -2.68
N GLN A 433 -31.25 -10.14 -3.71
CA GLN A 433 -31.46 -11.49 -4.21
C GLN A 433 -30.17 -12.12 -4.74
N SER A 434 -29.39 -11.36 -5.52
CA SER A 434 -28.10 -11.85 -6.05
C SER A 434 -27.10 -12.11 -4.92
N PHE A 435 -26.99 -11.18 -3.97
CA PHE A 435 -26.10 -11.29 -2.83
C PHE A 435 -26.43 -12.49 -1.95
N ASP A 436 -27.71 -12.67 -1.58
CA ASP A 436 -28.15 -13.78 -0.73
C ASP A 436 -28.05 -15.14 -1.45
N GLY A 437 -28.16 -15.17 -2.78
CA GLY A 437 -27.99 -16.38 -3.58
C GLY A 437 -26.54 -16.87 -3.74
N ARG A 438 -25.54 -16.09 -3.32
CA ARG A 438 -24.12 -16.47 -3.45
C ARG A 438 -23.72 -17.43 -2.34
N GLU A 439 -23.24 -18.61 -2.73
CA GLU A 439 -22.73 -19.59 -1.78
C GLU A 439 -21.59 -19.04 -0.91
N ALA A 440 -20.73 -18.17 -1.45
CA ALA A 440 -19.67 -17.50 -0.68
C ALA A 440 -20.21 -16.63 0.47
N VAL A 441 -21.37 -16.00 0.31
CA VAL A 441 -22.02 -15.23 1.37
C VAL A 441 -22.54 -16.16 2.46
N SER A 442 -23.14 -17.29 2.09
CA SER A 442 -23.52 -18.34 3.04
C SER A 442 -22.30 -18.92 3.76
N ALA A 443 -21.19 -19.14 3.06
CA ALA A 443 -19.93 -19.61 3.63
C ALA A 443 -19.34 -18.62 4.65
N ILE A 444 -19.39 -17.31 4.37
CA ILE A 444 -18.98 -16.26 5.32
C ILE A 444 -19.80 -16.36 6.60
N LYS A 445 -21.15 -16.35 6.49
CA LYS A 445 -22.05 -16.45 7.64
C LYS A 445 -21.79 -17.72 8.45
N ARG A 446 -21.59 -18.84 7.76
CA ARG A 446 -21.35 -20.16 8.34
C ARG A 446 -19.99 -20.26 9.05
N LEU A 447 -18.94 -19.67 8.51
CA LEU A 447 -17.62 -19.58 9.15
C LEU A 447 -17.66 -18.70 10.40
N GLN A 448 -18.42 -17.60 10.38
CA GLN A 448 -18.62 -16.73 11.54
C GLN A 448 -19.39 -17.47 12.65
N GLU A 449 -20.44 -18.21 12.30
CA GLU A 449 -21.16 -19.09 13.23
C GLU A 449 -20.23 -20.14 13.88
N ALA A 450 -19.25 -20.66 13.14
CA ALA A 450 -18.23 -21.58 13.67
C ALA A 450 -17.15 -20.89 14.52
N GLY A 451 -17.09 -19.56 14.59
CA GLY A 451 -16.03 -18.80 15.26
C GLY A 451 -14.72 -18.68 14.45
N TYR A 452 -14.77 -18.87 13.13
CA TYR A 452 -13.62 -18.84 12.22
C TYR A 452 -13.53 -17.54 11.41
N ASP A 453 -13.55 -16.39 12.11
CA ASP A 453 -13.55 -15.06 11.48
C ASP A 453 -12.38 -14.85 10.52
N ARG A 454 -11.17 -15.31 10.88
CA ARG A 454 -9.99 -15.20 10.01
C ARG A 454 -10.21 -15.82 8.63
N TYR A 455 -10.96 -16.91 8.56
CA TYR A 455 -11.28 -17.57 7.30
C TYR A 455 -12.37 -16.80 6.55
N ALA A 456 -13.41 -16.35 7.26
CA ALA A 456 -14.44 -15.50 6.70
C ALA A 456 -13.86 -14.21 6.09
N GLU A 457 -12.89 -13.58 6.74
CA GLU A 457 -12.20 -12.38 6.25
C GLU A 457 -11.53 -12.56 4.89
N THR A 458 -10.99 -13.75 4.60
CA THR A 458 -10.42 -14.04 3.28
C THR A 458 -11.52 -14.04 2.22
N LEU A 459 -12.66 -14.67 2.50
CA LEU A 459 -13.81 -14.64 1.61
C LEU A 459 -14.37 -13.23 1.41
N TYR A 460 -14.46 -12.41 2.48
CA TYR A 460 -14.87 -11.00 2.35
C TYR A 460 -14.00 -10.22 1.37
N ARG A 461 -12.67 -10.27 1.55
CA ARG A 461 -11.72 -9.51 0.72
C ARG A 461 -11.79 -9.93 -0.75
N ASP A 462 -11.77 -11.23 -0.99
CA ASP A 462 -11.74 -11.76 -2.35
C ASP A 462 -13.10 -11.57 -3.04
N LEU A 463 -14.22 -11.72 -2.31
CA LEU A 463 -15.56 -11.43 -2.84
C LEU A 463 -15.73 -9.94 -3.18
N ALA A 464 -15.22 -9.02 -2.35
CA ALA A 464 -15.19 -7.59 -2.69
C ALA A 464 -14.38 -7.30 -3.98
N GLY A 465 -13.35 -8.11 -4.25
CA GLY A 465 -12.58 -8.06 -5.50
C GLY A 465 -13.35 -8.53 -6.74
N GLN A 466 -14.44 -9.27 -6.56
CA GLN A 466 -15.27 -9.83 -7.63
C GLN A 466 -16.54 -9.02 -7.87
N LEU A 467 -17.23 -8.57 -6.81
CA LEU A 467 -18.49 -7.84 -6.89
C LEU A 467 -18.34 -6.52 -7.67
N THR A 468 -19.26 -6.24 -8.59
CA THR A 468 -19.28 -5.01 -9.38
C THR A 468 -20.43 -4.07 -9.02
N SER A 469 -21.48 -4.58 -8.37
CA SER A 469 -22.60 -3.76 -7.89
C SER A 469 -22.22 -3.00 -6.62
N PRO A 470 -22.33 -1.66 -6.57
CA PRO A 470 -22.21 -0.88 -5.34
C PRO A 470 -23.21 -1.33 -4.26
N GLY A 471 -24.41 -1.78 -4.65
CA GLY A 471 -25.42 -2.30 -3.73
C GLY A 471 -25.00 -3.61 -3.07
N GLU A 472 -24.47 -4.58 -3.82
CA GLU A 472 -23.93 -5.81 -3.24
C GLU A 472 -22.70 -5.56 -2.35
N LEU A 473 -21.83 -4.63 -2.73
CA LEU A 473 -20.69 -4.22 -1.91
C LEU A 473 -21.14 -3.59 -0.58
N ALA A 474 -22.20 -2.78 -0.61
CA ALA A 474 -22.82 -2.23 0.59
C ALA A 474 -23.42 -3.32 1.49
N LEU A 475 -24.08 -4.34 0.92
CA LEU A 475 -24.57 -5.49 1.69
C LEU A 475 -23.42 -6.27 2.34
N LEU A 476 -22.32 -6.48 1.62
CA LEU A 476 -21.13 -7.16 2.14
C LEU A 476 -20.49 -6.38 3.30
N ALA A 477 -20.39 -5.05 3.17
CA ALA A 477 -19.87 -4.19 4.23
C ALA A 477 -20.77 -4.22 5.47
N VAL A 478 -22.09 -4.09 5.30
CA VAL A 478 -23.06 -4.18 6.41
C VAL A 478 -22.97 -5.53 7.11
N LEU A 479 -22.78 -6.62 6.37
CA LEU A 479 -22.57 -7.95 6.96
C LEU A 479 -21.33 -7.98 7.88
N ALA A 480 -20.24 -7.30 7.50
CA ALA A 480 -19.06 -7.17 8.35
C ALA A 480 -19.27 -6.22 9.55
N GLU A 481 -19.96 -5.09 9.34
CA GLU A 481 -20.26 -4.12 10.41
C GLU A 481 -21.15 -4.71 11.51
N LYS A 482 -22.11 -5.57 11.15
CA LYS A 482 -22.95 -6.28 12.13
C LYS A 482 -22.15 -7.15 13.10
N GLN A 483 -20.97 -7.61 12.70
CA GLN A 483 -20.03 -8.34 13.56
C GLN A 483 -19.03 -7.42 14.28
N GLY A 484 -19.21 -6.09 14.20
CA GLY A 484 -18.28 -5.10 14.73
C GLY A 484 -17.00 -4.92 13.90
N ASN A 485 -16.89 -5.55 12.72
CA ASN A 485 -15.68 -5.52 11.90
C ASN A 485 -15.66 -4.33 10.92
N HIS A 486 -15.56 -3.13 11.47
CA HIS A 486 -15.47 -1.88 10.69
C HIS A 486 -14.21 -1.80 9.81
N PHE A 487 -13.13 -2.47 10.22
CA PHE A 487 -11.92 -2.62 9.40
C PHE A 487 -12.26 -3.32 8.08
N MET A 488 -12.97 -4.45 8.13
CA MET A 488 -13.38 -5.17 6.92
C MET A 488 -14.38 -4.37 6.08
N ALA A 489 -15.34 -3.70 6.70
CA ALA A 489 -16.29 -2.82 6.01
C ALA A 489 -15.57 -1.74 5.18
N LEU A 490 -14.60 -1.05 5.78
CA LEU A 490 -13.73 -0.11 5.09
C LEU A 490 -12.95 -0.79 3.95
N LYS A 491 -12.37 -1.98 4.20
CA LYS A 491 -11.58 -2.71 3.20
C LYS A 491 -12.40 -3.05 1.96
N ILE A 492 -13.65 -3.46 2.12
CA ILE A 492 -14.58 -3.74 1.02
C ILE A 492 -14.73 -2.49 0.13
N GLY A 493 -15.04 -1.34 0.75
CA GLY A 493 -15.14 -0.07 0.02
C GLY A 493 -13.83 0.33 -0.68
N LYS A 494 -12.67 0.13 -0.05
CA LYS A 494 -11.36 0.43 -0.66
C LYS A 494 -11.03 -0.49 -1.84
N ILE A 495 -11.34 -1.78 -1.75
CA ILE A 495 -11.12 -2.75 -2.83
C ILE A 495 -11.96 -2.36 -4.05
N ALA A 496 -13.23 -2.01 -3.84
CA ALA A 496 -14.11 -1.55 -4.90
C ALA A 496 -13.65 -0.22 -5.52
N GLY A 497 -13.31 0.77 -4.68
CA GLY A 497 -12.83 2.08 -5.16
C GLY A 497 -11.52 1.97 -5.94
N ALA A 498 -10.61 1.06 -5.57
CA ALA A 498 -9.38 0.79 -6.32
C ALA A 498 -9.64 0.20 -7.73
N ARG A 499 -10.82 -0.36 -7.96
CA ARG A 499 -11.28 -0.86 -9.26
C ARG A 499 -12.09 0.18 -10.06
N GLY A 500 -12.17 1.42 -9.56
CA GLY A 500 -12.91 2.50 -10.20
C GLY A 500 -14.42 2.49 -9.95
N ILE A 501 -14.92 1.66 -9.04
CA ILE A 501 -16.33 1.63 -8.67
C ILE A 501 -16.61 2.81 -7.72
N ASP A 502 -17.59 3.64 -8.05
CA ASP A 502 -18.06 4.67 -7.14
C ASP A 502 -18.87 4.03 -6.00
N VAL A 503 -18.34 4.15 -4.80
CA VAL A 503 -18.92 3.60 -3.58
C VAL A 503 -19.24 4.69 -2.55
N GLY A 504 -19.13 5.97 -2.92
CA GLY A 504 -19.37 7.12 -2.04
C GLY A 504 -18.78 6.94 -0.63
N ALA A 505 -19.62 7.06 0.40
CA ALA A 505 -19.23 6.94 1.80
C ALA A 505 -18.96 5.52 2.31
N LEU A 506 -19.11 4.46 1.48
CA LEU A 506 -18.90 3.07 1.90
C LEU A 506 -17.50 2.83 2.49
N SER A 507 -16.49 3.55 1.98
CA SER A 507 -15.11 3.43 2.45
C SER A 507 -14.79 4.25 3.72
N HIS A 508 -15.81 4.84 4.35
CA HIS A 508 -15.69 5.75 5.48
C HIS A 508 -16.63 5.36 6.64
N PRO A 509 -16.61 4.12 7.15
CA PRO A 509 -17.58 3.65 8.15
C PRO A 509 -17.59 4.50 9.43
N LEU A 510 -18.73 4.47 10.13
CA LEU A 510 -18.95 5.08 11.45
C LEU A 510 -19.21 3.97 12.49
N GLY A 511 -19.15 4.29 13.78
CA GLY A 511 -19.51 3.38 14.88
C GLY A 511 -18.34 2.66 15.54
N VAL A 512 -17.14 2.69 14.94
CA VAL A 512 -15.93 2.07 15.52
C VAL A 512 -15.45 2.75 16.81
N ILE A 513 -15.56 4.07 16.90
CA ILE A 513 -15.24 4.81 18.13
C ILE A 513 -16.52 4.87 18.96
N PRO A 514 -16.58 4.23 20.14
CA PRO A 514 -17.75 4.27 21.01
C PRO A 514 -18.10 5.70 21.40
N ASP A 515 -19.40 6.01 21.52
CA ASP A 515 -19.84 7.36 21.92
C ASP A 515 -19.42 7.74 23.36
N THR A 516 -18.99 6.77 24.16
CA THR A 516 -18.42 6.99 25.50
C THR A 516 -16.97 7.49 25.48
N ALA A 517 -16.28 7.44 24.33
CA ALA A 517 -14.92 7.93 24.21
C ALA A 517 -14.89 9.47 24.19
N ASP A 518 -14.15 10.09 25.12
CA ASP A 518 -13.90 11.53 25.05
C ASP A 518 -12.94 11.85 23.91
N ILE A 519 -13.49 12.39 22.82
CA ILE A 519 -12.74 12.80 21.62
C ILE A 519 -12.83 14.32 21.39
N SER A 520 -13.18 15.09 22.43
CA SER A 520 -13.30 16.55 22.36
C SER A 520 -11.98 17.24 22.01
N GLY A 521 -10.84 16.64 22.40
CA GLY A 521 -9.49 17.15 22.12
C GLY A 521 -9.20 17.37 20.63
N SER A 522 -9.70 16.49 19.75
CA SER A 522 -9.55 16.61 18.29
C SER A 522 -10.86 16.93 17.55
N GLY A 523 -12.00 16.64 18.16
CA GLY A 523 -13.30 16.55 17.49
C GLY A 523 -13.51 15.21 16.78
N LYS A 524 -14.79 14.82 16.62
CA LYS A 524 -15.20 13.50 16.09
C LYS A 524 -14.72 13.26 14.66
N ALA A 525 -14.90 14.23 13.76
CA ALA A 525 -14.50 14.08 12.36
C ALA A 525 -12.99 13.82 12.20
N LEU A 526 -12.16 14.55 12.95
CA LEU A 526 -10.71 14.40 12.88
C LEU A 526 -10.23 13.08 13.51
N ALA A 527 -10.82 12.67 14.64
CA ALA A 527 -10.50 11.37 15.25
C ALA A 527 -10.77 10.22 14.27
N TYR A 528 -11.91 10.24 13.57
CA TYR A 528 -12.26 9.25 12.55
C TYR A 528 -11.33 9.32 11.33
N ALA A 529 -10.97 10.52 10.87
CA ALA A 529 -10.06 10.70 9.74
C ALA A 529 -8.65 10.15 10.01
N ILE A 530 -8.13 10.39 11.21
CA ILE A 530 -6.84 9.86 11.66
C ILE A 530 -6.94 8.35 11.88
N ALA A 531 -7.98 7.84 12.56
CA ALA A 531 -8.14 6.40 12.77
C ALA A 531 -8.25 5.61 11.45
N ARG A 532 -8.97 6.17 10.46
CA ARG A 532 -9.04 5.63 9.10
C ARG A 532 -7.66 5.55 8.45
N GLN A 533 -6.87 6.61 8.59
CA GLN A 533 -5.56 6.69 7.97
C GLN A 533 -4.58 5.76 8.67
N GLU A 534 -4.51 5.78 9.99
CA GLU A 534 -3.47 5.12 10.77
C GLU A 534 -3.66 3.60 10.91
N SER A 535 -4.88 3.16 11.19
CA SER A 535 -5.18 1.74 11.46
C SER A 535 -6.20 1.13 10.51
N GLU A 536 -6.81 1.94 9.64
CA GLU A 536 -8.00 1.57 8.87
C GLU A 536 -9.12 1.01 9.77
N PHE A 537 -9.20 1.50 11.02
CA PHE A 537 -10.14 1.05 12.06
C PHE A 537 -9.84 -0.32 12.69
N ASN A 538 -8.65 -0.88 12.47
CA ASN A 538 -8.22 -2.08 13.19
C ASN A 538 -7.80 -1.73 14.63
N VAL A 539 -8.67 -2.05 15.60
CA VAL A 539 -8.41 -1.82 17.04
C VAL A 539 -7.17 -2.58 17.52
N GLY A 540 -6.89 -3.77 16.97
CA GLY A 540 -5.73 -4.58 17.31
C GLY A 540 -4.44 -4.22 16.57
N ALA A 541 -4.41 -3.11 15.82
CA ALA A 541 -3.25 -2.77 14.98
C ALA A 541 -1.99 -2.51 15.81
N VAL A 542 -0.87 -3.12 15.43
CA VAL A 542 0.46 -2.85 15.96
C VAL A 542 1.43 -2.60 14.81
N SER A 543 2.02 -1.42 14.75
CA SER A 543 3.04 -1.10 13.74
C SER A 543 4.37 -1.78 14.06
N SER A 544 5.25 -1.86 13.07
CA SER A 544 6.62 -2.36 13.27
C SER A 544 7.45 -1.51 14.23
N ALA A 545 7.10 -0.22 14.40
CA ALA A 545 7.74 0.67 15.37
C ALA A 545 7.14 0.52 16.78
N GLY A 546 6.06 -0.25 16.93
CA GLY A 546 5.37 -0.49 18.19
C GLY A 546 4.23 0.50 18.49
N ALA A 547 3.77 1.26 17.50
CA ALA A 547 2.56 2.09 17.62
C ALA A 547 1.32 1.20 17.68
N ARG A 548 0.30 1.56 18.48
CA ARG A 548 -0.80 0.67 18.87
C ARG A 548 -2.19 1.28 18.70
N GLY A 549 -3.11 0.44 18.22
CA GLY A 549 -4.54 0.68 18.17
C GLY A 549 -5.03 1.65 17.12
N LEU A 550 -6.26 2.12 17.30
CA LEU A 550 -7.00 2.92 16.32
C LEU A 550 -6.24 4.15 15.83
N LEU A 551 -5.66 4.93 16.75
CA LEU A 551 -4.92 6.17 16.45
C LEU A 551 -3.39 5.96 16.49
N GLN A 552 -2.93 4.70 16.48
CA GLN A 552 -1.51 4.31 16.43
C GLN A 552 -0.62 5.08 17.44
N LEU A 553 -0.92 4.95 18.73
CA LEU A 553 -0.14 5.58 19.79
C LEU A 553 1.09 4.77 20.17
N MET A 554 2.22 5.45 20.37
CA MET A 554 3.39 4.86 21.02
C MET A 554 3.11 4.65 22.52
N PRO A 555 3.50 3.51 23.13
CA PRO A 555 3.24 3.25 24.55
C PRO A 555 3.75 4.34 25.50
N GLY A 556 4.94 4.90 25.23
CA GLY A 556 5.50 6.01 26.02
C GLY A 556 4.64 7.27 25.97
N THR A 557 4.16 7.64 24.77
CA THR A 557 3.25 8.77 24.55
C THR A 557 1.90 8.52 25.24
N ALA A 558 1.33 7.33 25.07
CA ALA A 558 0.08 6.93 25.70
C ALA A 558 0.15 6.99 27.23
N LYS A 559 1.27 6.59 27.84
CA LYS A 559 1.48 6.68 29.30
C LYS A 559 1.47 8.12 29.80
N GLN A 560 2.11 9.05 29.06
CA GLN A 560 2.10 10.46 29.41
C GLN A 560 0.69 11.06 29.30
N LEU A 561 -0.03 10.73 28.23
CA LEU A 561 -1.39 11.21 27.99
C LEU A 561 -2.38 10.65 29.01
N ALA A 562 -2.29 9.36 29.36
CA ALA A 562 -3.12 8.76 30.38
C ALA A 562 -2.94 9.48 31.72
N LYS A 563 -1.69 9.76 32.11
CA LYS A 563 -1.39 10.55 33.32
C LYS A 563 -2.02 11.95 33.27
N LYS A 564 -1.89 12.66 32.14
CA LYS A 564 -2.48 14.00 31.94
C LYS A 564 -4.02 13.98 32.00
N ALA A 565 -4.63 12.95 31.45
CA ALA A 565 -6.08 12.76 31.43
C ALA A 565 -6.67 12.17 32.73
N GLY A 566 -5.84 11.91 33.75
CA GLY A 566 -6.28 11.27 35.00
C GLY A 566 -6.70 9.81 34.83
N LEU A 567 -6.27 9.16 33.75
CA LEU A 567 -6.57 7.76 33.44
C LEU A 567 -5.42 6.84 33.88
N SER A 568 -5.77 5.64 34.34
CA SER A 568 -4.77 4.59 34.58
C SER A 568 -4.21 4.08 33.25
N PHE A 569 -2.88 4.07 33.12
CA PHE A 569 -2.23 3.55 31.93
C PHE A 569 -2.35 2.03 31.86
N SER A 570 -2.94 1.51 30.77
CA SER A 570 -2.87 0.10 30.38
C SER A 570 -2.39 -0.01 28.94
N GLN A 571 -1.31 -0.77 28.73
CA GLN A 571 -0.79 -1.02 27.39
C GLN A 571 -1.71 -1.94 26.58
N ASP A 572 -2.31 -2.94 27.21
CA ASP A 572 -3.17 -3.92 26.54
C ASP A 572 -4.45 -3.27 26.01
N ARG A 573 -5.03 -2.35 26.80
CA ARG A 573 -6.19 -1.55 26.37
C ARG A 573 -5.92 -0.69 25.14
N LEU A 574 -4.65 -0.40 24.79
CA LEU A 574 -4.36 0.29 23.53
C LEU A 574 -4.76 -0.54 22.31
N THR A 575 -4.84 -1.87 22.42
CA THR A 575 -5.18 -2.79 21.33
C THR A 575 -6.47 -3.58 21.52
N SER A 576 -7.08 -3.52 22.71
CA SER A 576 -8.34 -4.21 23.01
C SER A 576 -9.52 -3.27 23.28
N ASP A 577 -9.27 -1.99 23.56
CA ASP A 577 -10.30 -1.01 23.92
C ASP A 577 -10.22 0.20 22.97
N ALA A 578 -11.14 0.21 22.00
CA ALA A 578 -11.28 1.27 21.01
C ALA A 578 -11.50 2.64 21.66
N GLY A 579 -12.31 2.72 22.72
CA GLY A 579 -12.64 3.97 23.39
C GLY A 579 -11.43 4.55 24.13
N TYR A 580 -10.71 3.70 24.87
CA TYR A 580 -9.49 4.11 25.56
C TYR A 580 -8.40 4.61 24.60
N ASN A 581 -8.15 3.89 23.50
CA ASN A 581 -7.19 4.33 22.49
C ASN A 581 -7.62 5.65 21.82
N ALA A 582 -8.91 5.78 21.47
CA ALA A 582 -9.45 6.98 20.86
C ALA A 582 -9.37 8.20 21.78
N THR A 583 -9.66 8.06 23.08
CA THR A 583 -9.56 9.15 24.04
C THR A 583 -8.13 9.67 24.18
N LEU A 584 -7.15 8.77 24.37
CA LEU A 584 -5.75 9.18 24.44
C LEU A 584 -5.27 9.77 23.11
N GLY A 585 -5.70 9.21 21.98
CA GLY A 585 -5.29 9.68 20.67
C GLY A 585 -5.87 11.04 20.32
N ALA A 586 -7.13 11.30 20.67
CA ALA A 586 -7.76 12.61 20.48
C ALA A 586 -7.09 13.68 21.34
N ALA A 587 -6.70 13.36 22.58
CA ALA A 587 -5.92 14.26 23.43
C ALA A 587 -4.55 14.59 22.81
N PHE A 588 -3.85 13.57 22.29
CA PHE A 588 -2.57 13.78 21.59
C PHE A 588 -2.72 14.69 20.36
N LEU A 589 -3.74 14.45 19.54
CA LEU A 589 -4.03 15.26 18.36
C LEU A 589 -4.33 16.71 18.75
N GLY A 590 -5.04 16.94 19.86
CA GLY A 590 -5.23 18.27 20.45
C GLY A 590 -3.89 18.97 20.72
N GLU A 591 -2.97 18.32 21.44
CA GLU A 591 -1.63 18.89 21.73
C GLU A 591 -0.83 19.22 20.46
N GLN A 592 -0.99 18.40 19.42
CA GLN A 592 -0.31 18.60 18.14
C GLN A 592 -0.93 19.76 17.34
N LEU A 593 -2.25 19.93 17.39
CA LEU A 593 -2.93 21.10 16.80
C LEU A 593 -2.46 22.39 17.50
N ASP A 594 -2.42 22.39 18.83
CA ASP A 594 -2.00 23.56 19.62
C ASP A 594 -0.56 23.95 19.29
N ARG A 595 0.35 22.97 19.14
CA ARG A 595 1.74 23.21 18.74
C ARG A 595 1.88 24.00 17.44
N PHE A 596 0.98 23.80 16.49
CA PHE A 596 1.01 24.49 15.18
C PHE A 596 -0.02 25.62 15.07
N GLY A 597 -0.58 26.06 16.20
CA GLY A 597 -1.57 27.14 16.25
C GLY A 597 -2.84 26.80 15.49
N GLY A 598 -3.32 25.56 15.60
CA GLY A 598 -4.54 25.07 14.95
C GLY A 598 -4.38 24.64 13.49
N SER A 599 -3.23 24.88 12.84
CA SER A 599 -3.05 24.55 11.42
C SER A 599 -3.08 23.04 11.14
N TYR A 600 -4.08 22.56 10.41
CA TYR A 600 -4.16 21.15 10.01
C TYR A 600 -3.00 20.73 9.10
N VAL A 601 -2.64 21.55 8.12
CA VAL A 601 -1.55 21.27 7.18
C VAL A 601 -0.23 21.01 7.91
N LEU A 602 0.16 21.92 8.81
CA LEU A 602 1.41 21.78 9.57
C LEU A 602 1.31 20.66 10.61
N THR A 603 0.14 20.48 11.23
CA THR A 603 -0.10 19.40 12.19
C THR A 603 0.10 18.04 11.53
N PHE A 604 -0.51 17.78 10.38
CA PHE A 604 -0.40 16.48 9.72
C PHE A 604 0.98 16.26 9.11
N ALA A 605 1.61 17.31 8.58
CA ALA A 605 3.00 17.25 8.15
C ALA A 605 3.94 16.91 9.32
N GLY A 606 3.75 17.56 10.48
CA GLY A 606 4.53 17.33 11.69
C GLY A 606 4.22 16.00 12.39
N TYR A 607 2.98 15.50 12.28
CA TYR A 607 2.56 14.21 12.81
C TYR A 607 3.26 13.06 12.06
N ASN A 608 3.30 13.13 10.72
CA ASN A 608 3.89 12.08 9.90
C ASN A 608 5.43 12.20 9.75
N ALA A 609 5.96 13.40 9.51
CA ALA A 609 7.40 13.61 9.28
C ALA A 609 8.19 14.07 10.52
N GLY A 610 7.50 14.32 11.63
CA GLY A 610 8.06 14.92 12.84
C GLY A 610 8.00 16.47 12.81
N PRO A 611 7.78 17.12 13.97
CA PRO A 611 7.54 18.56 14.04
C PRO A 611 8.72 19.39 13.51
N ASN A 612 9.96 18.93 13.75
CA ASN A 612 11.16 19.59 13.24
C ASN A 612 11.21 19.65 11.71
N ARG A 613 10.68 18.63 11.01
CA ARG A 613 10.61 18.64 9.53
C ARG A 613 9.60 19.65 9.03
N ALA A 614 8.42 19.71 9.66
CA ALA A 614 7.43 20.74 9.34
C ALA A 614 8.01 22.15 9.51
N SER A 615 8.70 22.42 10.62
CA SER A 615 9.39 23.71 10.85
C SER A 615 10.50 23.99 9.81
N GLN A 616 11.29 22.99 9.42
CA GLN A 616 12.29 23.13 8.36
C GLN A 616 11.65 23.49 7.00
N TRP A 617 10.51 22.89 6.67
CA TRP A 617 9.80 23.20 5.43
C TRP A 617 9.14 24.58 5.48
N VAL A 618 8.63 25.01 6.63
CA VAL A 618 8.19 26.41 6.83
C VAL A 618 9.36 27.38 6.59
N ALA A 619 10.53 27.12 7.19
CA ALA A 619 11.71 27.97 6.98
C ALA A 619 12.18 27.98 5.52
N LYS A 620 12.02 26.87 4.80
CA LYS A 620 12.47 26.73 3.40
C LYS A 620 11.47 27.26 2.37
N TYR A 621 10.18 27.11 2.61
CA TYR A 621 9.11 27.36 1.64
C TYR A 621 8.17 28.51 2.01
N GLY A 622 8.35 29.09 3.19
CA GLY A 622 7.43 30.06 3.78
C GLY A 622 6.35 29.39 4.63
N ASP A 623 5.71 30.19 5.48
CA ASP A 623 4.61 29.74 6.33
C ASP A 623 3.29 29.68 5.53
N PRO A 624 2.61 28.52 5.44
CA PRO A 624 1.36 28.39 4.71
C PRO A 624 0.16 28.99 5.44
N ARG A 625 0.25 29.27 6.75
CA ARG A 625 -0.91 29.71 7.55
C ARG A 625 -1.41 31.08 7.12
N GLY A 626 -2.74 31.23 7.04
CA GLY A 626 -3.39 32.48 6.64
C GLY A 626 -3.11 32.92 5.20
N LYS A 627 -2.46 32.09 4.38
CA LYS A 627 -2.28 32.35 2.95
C LYS A 627 -3.52 31.93 2.18
N GLY A 628 -3.72 32.52 1.00
CA GLY A 628 -4.76 32.07 0.09
C GLY A 628 -4.59 30.59 -0.27
N ILE A 629 -5.71 29.90 -0.52
CA ILE A 629 -5.76 28.45 -0.73
C ILE A 629 -4.73 27.93 -1.73
N ASP A 630 -4.44 28.70 -2.77
CA ASP A 630 -3.51 28.29 -3.82
C ASP A 630 -2.07 28.19 -3.33
N ALA A 631 -1.65 29.14 -2.49
CA ALA A 631 -0.34 29.10 -1.86
C ALA A 631 -0.25 27.94 -0.85
N VAL A 632 -1.35 27.62 -0.16
CA VAL A 632 -1.42 26.46 0.75
C VAL A 632 -1.29 25.15 -0.02
N VAL A 633 -2.02 24.99 -1.13
CA VAL A 633 -1.94 23.81 -1.99
C VAL A 633 -0.56 23.67 -2.62
N ASP A 634 0.03 24.77 -3.11
CA ASP A 634 1.40 24.77 -3.63
C ASP A 634 2.41 24.39 -2.54
N TRP A 635 2.23 24.86 -1.29
CA TRP A 635 3.07 24.47 -0.17
C TRP A 635 2.99 22.97 0.13
N ILE A 636 1.78 22.39 0.11
CA ILE A 636 1.56 20.94 0.25
C ILE A 636 2.32 20.19 -0.86
N GLU A 637 2.23 20.65 -2.12
CA GLU A 637 2.94 20.03 -3.25
C GLU A 637 4.48 20.17 -3.19
N ARG A 638 4.98 21.17 -2.45
CA ARG A 638 6.41 21.32 -2.14
C ARG A 638 6.93 20.36 -1.08
N ILE A 639 6.08 19.69 -0.30
CA ILE A 639 6.52 18.69 0.68
C ILE A 639 7.36 17.61 -0.05
N PRO A 640 8.66 17.45 0.28
CA PRO A 640 9.57 16.60 -0.47
C PRO A 640 9.33 15.11 -0.25
N TYR A 641 8.71 14.74 0.88
CA TYR A 641 8.38 13.36 1.18
C TYR A 641 7.02 13.03 0.58
N THR A 642 7.00 12.15 -0.42
CA THR A 642 5.77 11.70 -1.08
C THR A 642 4.77 11.15 -0.06
N GLU A 643 5.23 10.35 0.90
CA GLU A 643 4.39 9.81 1.98
C GLU A 643 3.71 10.92 2.79
N THR A 644 4.47 11.92 3.25
CA THR A 644 3.93 13.03 4.05
C THR A 644 2.97 13.90 3.25
N ARG A 645 3.29 14.19 1.99
CA ARG A 645 2.39 14.93 1.11
C ARG A 645 1.06 14.22 0.93
N SER A 646 1.12 12.93 0.61
CA SER A 646 -0.06 12.09 0.51
C SER A 646 -0.79 12.03 1.85
N TYR A 647 -0.09 11.91 2.97
CA TYR A 647 -0.70 11.88 4.30
C TYR A 647 -1.53 13.15 4.59
N VAL A 648 -0.97 14.33 4.35
CA VAL A 648 -1.70 15.61 4.52
C VAL A 648 -2.97 15.63 3.66
N GLN A 649 -2.87 15.29 2.38
CA GLN A 649 -4.01 15.27 1.45
C GLN A 649 -5.06 14.23 1.88
N ARG A 650 -4.63 13.03 2.27
CA ARG A 650 -5.50 11.92 2.69
C ARG A 650 -6.24 12.18 3.99
N VAL A 651 -5.56 12.76 4.98
CA VAL A 651 -6.22 13.08 6.25
C VAL A 651 -7.22 14.21 6.04
N MET A 652 -6.86 15.24 5.28
CA MET A 652 -7.79 16.32 4.96
C MET A 652 -9.02 15.84 4.19
N GLU A 653 -8.85 15.02 3.14
CA GLU A 653 -10.02 14.53 2.38
C GLU A 653 -10.93 13.63 3.24
N ASN A 654 -10.34 12.83 4.13
CA ASN A 654 -11.11 11.99 5.06
C ASN A 654 -11.81 12.84 6.12
N TYR A 655 -11.15 13.87 6.64
CA TYR A 655 -11.72 14.79 7.62
C TYR A 655 -12.97 15.46 7.06
N GLU A 656 -12.93 15.97 5.83
CA GLU A 656 -14.10 16.57 5.18
C GLU A 656 -15.22 15.57 4.92
N VAL A 657 -14.90 14.33 4.50
CA VAL A 657 -15.94 13.30 4.36
C VAL A 657 -16.60 13.01 5.70
N TYR A 658 -15.82 12.85 6.78
CA TYR A 658 -16.39 12.62 8.11
C TYR A 658 -17.16 13.83 8.65
N LYS A 659 -16.65 15.05 8.44
CA LYS A 659 -17.33 16.30 8.78
C LYS A 659 -18.69 16.40 8.06
N MET A 660 -18.72 16.08 6.77
CA MET A 660 -19.96 16.02 5.99
C MET A 660 -20.92 14.95 6.52
N ARG A 661 -20.44 13.73 6.77
CA ARG A 661 -21.29 12.64 7.30
C ARG A 661 -21.85 12.92 8.70
N ILE A 662 -21.10 13.63 9.55
CA ILE A 662 -21.44 13.86 10.96
C ILE A 662 -22.27 15.13 11.14
N SER A 663 -21.92 16.23 10.46
CA SER A 663 -22.57 17.52 10.67
C SER A 663 -23.33 18.06 9.45
N GLY A 664 -23.27 17.38 8.31
CA GLY A 664 -23.84 17.88 7.05
C GLY A 664 -23.13 19.11 6.48
N LYS A 665 -21.90 19.38 6.94
CA LYS A 665 -21.11 20.55 6.56
C LYS A 665 -19.78 20.14 5.94
N TYR A 666 -19.30 20.99 5.06
CA TYR A 666 -18.07 20.81 4.29
C TYR A 666 -17.41 22.18 4.09
N ASP A 667 -16.11 22.32 4.33
CA ASP A 667 -15.36 23.59 4.15
C ASP A 667 -13.84 23.36 4.04
N ILE A 668 -13.40 22.57 3.05
CA ILE A 668 -11.96 22.25 2.93
C ILE A 668 -11.08 23.50 2.81
N VAL A 669 -11.59 24.57 2.20
CA VAL A 669 -10.81 25.79 1.97
C VAL A 669 -10.58 26.51 3.31
N GLY A 670 -11.64 26.70 4.10
CA GLY A 670 -11.54 27.28 5.43
C GLY A 670 -10.64 26.43 6.34
N ASP A 671 -10.84 25.12 6.37
CA ASP A 671 -10.06 24.20 7.21
C ASP A 671 -8.57 24.15 6.80
N LEU A 672 -8.23 24.25 5.51
CA LEU A 672 -6.84 24.30 5.05
C LEU A 672 -6.14 25.63 5.37
N VAL A 673 -6.84 26.75 5.21
CA VAL A 673 -6.27 28.10 5.35
C VAL A 673 -6.19 28.52 6.82
N ASN A 674 -7.26 28.29 7.57
CA ASN A 674 -7.42 28.76 8.95
C ASN A 674 -7.11 27.68 9.97
N GLY A 675 -7.22 26.39 9.59
CA GLY A 675 -7.06 25.28 10.53
C GLY A 675 -8.29 25.11 11.43
N ARG A 676 -8.06 24.61 12.65
CA ARG A 676 -9.07 24.50 13.70
C ARG A 676 -9.54 25.90 14.10
N GLY A 677 -10.84 26.15 13.94
CA GLY A 677 -11.55 27.35 14.41
C GLY A 677 -11.94 27.31 15.87
#